data_AF-A0A2G6PY56-F1
#
_entry.id   AF-A0A2G6PY56-F1
#
_cell.length_a   1.000
_cell.length_b   1.000
_cell.length_c   1.000
_cell.angle_alpha   90.00
_cell.angle_beta   90.00
_cell.angle_gamma   90.00
#
_symmetry.space_group_name_H-M   'P 1'
#
loop_
_entity.id
_entity.type
_entity.pdbx_description
1 polymer ?
#
loop_
_entity_poly.entity_id
_entity_poly.type
_entity_poly.pdbx_seq_one_letter_code
_entity_poly.pdbx_strand_id
1 'polypeptide(L)'
;MIKPFLFWLTILAGLFSWSQYFQYAPDLKWTDELKSSIGMANPTKDSATATLIGYSATGEQTGTLTLEIPALGRRSFTVYELFNTADTRFLVLQSSVRLGAYVLYRGDNSLSTVGFSTSPGHQLFVPHIARDTSLFYTQTTVANLSSNKLPLQSQPYLDSENPESNLPVQLEQAVDIPSVSNKSTLFSFFYDDLYMEETSLLQWDRLKAEQEQGLVGVEHFGMTGRQMASLSLPHSPFQEMIISHLSQDNEHFWTGLVLVNTKNGIVPVTIQSYMEDGTPFQTLRFELGPYEKKTFTIGEPHELGISDVASWLKVTPYEQAVVGYQVFGSPDQTFMAGMEPAMIPTNMTTLPYTPTTDELWSGFGVINPTDDNICVQIGGLDDQGNIVSVFDCNRMDPHSKFITTVEDLFGDQASQITWLRLNTERGTMSAFSIVGNRDRTTLSGLQGVSTYNKEGDIYLANFEHDNIQTLLDQGWRETRFDDERPLKVLDFFSIESYYEAVNGIKHLQARKFCREYYYWGRVVEQIAFISPYFAIPSDKEQLYLNFHLRLIDPEFTNELTRYGVVWREEGSNAWHWTGLTGSYIMQTMAENNRFTVFQSWNQEVHQMTRWIPFEIQLPSNLAGSRIQVGLWYHSPNDSLEPGDQTAILWADFIRVTTAPTIPHHYQPYLFDGQGVFFYELP
;
A
#
# COMPACT_ATOMS: atom_id res chain seq x y z
N MET A 1 10.70 -43.43 14.04
CA MET A 1 11.35 -42.13 14.26
C MET A 1 11.38 -41.20 13.05
N ILE A 2 11.18 -41.66 11.80
CA ILE A 2 11.27 -40.80 10.59
C ILE A 2 9.99 -39.99 10.30
N LYS A 3 8.80 -40.51 10.66
CA LYS A 3 7.50 -39.84 10.40
C LYS A 3 7.27 -38.51 11.14
N PRO A 4 7.66 -38.34 12.43
CA PRO A 4 7.52 -37.05 13.10
C PRO A 4 8.44 -35.98 12.51
N PHE A 5 9.63 -36.36 12.03
CA PHE A 5 10.59 -35.42 11.43
C PHE A 5 10.08 -34.87 10.09
N LEU A 6 9.52 -35.73 9.23
CA LEU A 6 8.87 -35.29 7.98
C LEU A 6 7.67 -34.37 8.24
N PHE A 7 6.86 -34.63 9.27
CA PHE A 7 5.73 -33.78 9.63
C PHE A 7 6.19 -32.36 10.06
N TRP A 8 7.24 -32.26 10.88
CA TRP A 8 7.83 -30.97 11.24
C TRP A 8 8.47 -30.25 10.05
N LEU A 9 9.08 -30.98 9.10
CA LEU A 9 9.63 -30.39 7.87
C LEU A 9 8.54 -29.80 6.97
N THR A 10 7.38 -30.44 6.86
CA THR A 10 6.24 -29.93 6.07
C THR A 10 5.58 -28.71 6.73
N ILE A 11 5.50 -28.68 8.07
CA ILE A 11 5.01 -27.51 8.81
C ILE A 11 6.00 -26.34 8.68
N LEU A 12 7.30 -26.58 8.83
CA LEU A 12 8.33 -25.56 8.61
C LEU A 12 8.30 -25.04 7.17
N ALA A 13 8.18 -25.92 6.16
CA ALA A 13 8.06 -25.50 4.76
C ALA A 13 6.78 -24.69 4.48
N GLY A 14 5.68 -24.96 5.18
CA GLY A 14 4.45 -24.17 5.09
C GLY A 14 4.50 -22.83 5.83
N LEU A 15 5.35 -22.71 6.85
CA LEU A 15 5.59 -21.45 7.60
C LEU A 15 6.55 -20.51 6.87
N PHE A 16 7.35 -21.03 5.92
CA PHE A 16 8.15 -20.23 4.99
C PHE A 16 7.43 -20.04 3.65
N SER A 17 6.13 -19.78 3.66
CA SER A 17 5.49 -19.17 2.49
C SER A 17 5.99 -17.73 2.40
N TRP A 18 7.16 -17.56 1.78
CA TRP A 18 7.70 -16.26 1.38
C TRP A 18 6.57 -15.46 0.75
N SER A 19 6.29 -14.28 1.27
CA SER A 19 5.25 -13.41 0.74
C SER A 19 5.52 -13.18 -0.74
N GLN A 20 4.74 -13.83 -1.61
CA GLN A 20 4.83 -13.59 -3.04
C GLN A 20 4.12 -12.28 -3.34
N TYR A 21 4.82 -11.41 -4.07
CA TYR A 21 4.26 -10.20 -4.61
C TYR A 21 3.70 -10.49 -5.99
N PHE A 22 2.46 -10.05 -6.23
CA PHE A 22 1.79 -10.17 -7.52
C PHE A 22 1.65 -8.80 -8.16
N GLN A 23 1.98 -8.71 -9.44
CA GLN A 23 1.85 -7.50 -10.25
C GLN A 23 1.30 -7.89 -11.62
N TYR A 24 0.56 -6.99 -12.27
CA TYR A 24 -0.18 -7.31 -13.48
C TYR A 24 0.04 -6.27 -14.56
N ALA A 25 0.34 -6.74 -15.78
CA ALA A 25 0.34 -5.94 -17.00
C ALA A 25 -0.89 -6.35 -17.82
N PRO A 26 -1.99 -5.57 -17.77
CA PRO A 26 -3.25 -5.95 -18.39
C PRO A 26 -3.19 -5.93 -19.92
N ASP A 27 -2.30 -5.15 -20.55
CA ASP A 27 -2.17 -5.12 -22.02
C ASP A 27 -0.71 -5.23 -22.48
N LEU A 28 -0.50 -6.04 -23.51
CA LEU A 28 0.76 -6.21 -24.22
C LEU A 28 0.52 -6.20 -25.73
N LYS A 29 1.34 -5.43 -26.43
CA LYS A 29 1.29 -5.26 -27.88
C LYS A 29 2.52 -5.86 -28.54
N TRP A 30 2.29 -6.50 -29.67
CA TRP A 30 3.35 -6.94 -30.58
C TRP A 30 2.82 -6.87 -32.01
N THR A 31 2.76 -5.65 -32.54
CA THR A 31 2.38 -5.36 -33.92
C THR A 31 3.51 -4.62 -34.63
N ASP A 32 3.36 -4.37 -35.93
CA ASP A 32 4.33 -3.57 -36.68
C ASP A 32 4.36 -2.12 -36.20
N GLU A 33 3.21 -1.60 -35.76
CA GLU A 33 3.04 -0.21 -35.30
C GLU A 33 3.44 0.01 -33.85
N LEU A 34 3.23 -1.00 -32.98
CA LEU A 34 3.39 -0.84 -31.53
C LEU A 34 3.92 -2.11 -30.88
N LYS A 35 5.03 -1.97 -30.15
CA LYS A 35 5.71 -3.07 -29.46
C LYS A 35 5.83 -2.78 -27.98
N SER A 36 5.47 -3.77 -27.17
CA SER A 36 5.64 -3.71 -25.72
C SER A 36 6.98 -4.33 -25.30
N SER A 37 7.65 -3.62 -24.40
CA SER A 37 8.75 -4.14 -23.60
C SER A 37 8.33 -4.16 -22.13
N ILE A 38 8.76 -5.16 -21.39
CA ILE A 38 8.55 -5.30 -19.96
C ILE A 38 9.88 -4.98 -19.28
N GLY A 39 9.84 -4.20 -18.20
CA GLY A 39 11.01 -3.99 -17.35
C GLY A 39 10.68 -4.18 -15.88
N MET A 40 11.68 -4.65 -15.12
CA MET A 40 11.58 -4.92 -13.69
C MET A 40 12.87 -4.49 -13.01
N ALA A 41 12.80 -3.51 -12.12
CA ALA A 41 13.90 -3.10 -11.26
C ALA A 41 13.77 -3.75 -9.87
N ASN A 42 14.85 -4.35 -9.38
CA ASN A 42 14.91 -4.91 -8.03
C ASN A 42 15.52 -3.89 -7.07
N PRO A 43 14.74 -3.34 -6.12
CA PRO A 43 15.22 -2.33 -5.18
C PRO A 43 16.00 -2.90 -3.99
N THR A 44 16.06 -4.22 -3.84
CA THR A 44 16.63 -4.89 -2.67
C THR A 44 18.11 -5.25 -2.89
N LYS A 45 18.83 -5.50 -1.80
CA LYS A 45 20.25 -5.93 -1.84
C LYS A 45 20.43 -7.42 -2.13
N ASP A 46 19.33 -8.16 -2.26
CA ASP A 46 19.32 -9.58 -2.57
C ASP A 46 18.73 -9.79 -3.95
N SER A 47 19.17 -10.84 -4.66
CA SER A 47 18.55 -11.24 -5.90
C SER A 47 17.07 -11.60 -5.68
N ALA A 48 16.20 -11.26 -6.62
CA ALA A 48 14.80 -11.65 -6.61
C ALA A 48 14.52 -12.74 -7.64
N THR A 49 13.68 -13.70 -7.28
CA THR A 49 13.12 -14.66 -8.24
C THR A 49 11.80 -14.10 -8.75
N ALA A 50 11.70 -13.88 -10.05
CA ALA A 50 10.51 -13.39 -10.73
C ALA A 50 9.97 -14.44 -11.70
N THR A 51 8.72 -14.84 -11.56
CA THR A 51 8.01 -15.72 -12.48
C THR A 51 6.98 -14.91 -13.26
N LEU A 52 7.20 -14.81 -14.57
CA LEU A 52 6.33 -14.18 -15.55
C LEU A 52 5.43 -15.26 -16.17
N ILE A 53 4.12 -15.05 -16.15
CA ILE A 53 3.15 -15.92 -16.80
C ILE A 53 2.43 -15.10 -17.86
N GLY A 54 2.72 -15.40 -19.12
CA GLY A 54 2.13 -14.74 -20.27
C GLY A 54 0.88 -15.46 -20.73
N TYR A 55 -0.11 -14.71 -21.19
CA TYR A 55 -1.37 -15.24 -21.65
C TYR A 55 -1.88 -14.49 -22.88
N SER A 56 -2.66 -15.17 -23.71
CA SER A 56 -3.26 -14.62 -24.92
C SER A 56 -4.55 -13.86 -24.64
N ALA A 57 -5.11 -13.22 -25.69
CA ALA A 57 -6.39 -12.52 -25.59
C ALA A 57 -7.52 -13.43 -25.10
N THR A 58 -7.53 -14.70 -25.51
CA THR A 58 -8.54 -15.69 -25.10
C THR A 58 -8.28 -16.26 -23.70
N GLY A 59 -7.19 -15.83 -23.05
CA GLY A 59 -6.75 -16.32 -21.76
C GLY A 59 -5.92 -17.59 -21.80
N GLU A 60 -5.62 -18.14 -22.98
CA GLU A 60 -4.69 -19.27 -23.04
C GLU A 60 -3.30 -18.84 -22.59
N GLN A 61 -2.72 -19.55 -21.62
CA GLN A 61 -1.34 -19.33 -21.21
C GLN A 61 -0.40 -19.56 -22.40
N THR A 62 0.36 -18.53 -22.76
CA THR A 62 1.31 -18.55 -23.89
C THR A 62 2.70 -18.99 -23.45
N GLY A 63 3.03 -18.80 -22.16
CA GLY A 63 4.27 -19.30 -21.59
C GLY A 63 4.44 -18.96 -20.11
N THR A 64 5.41 -19.59 -19.48
CA THR A 64 5.89 -19.25 -18.14
C THR A 64 7.41 -19.17 -18.16
N LEU A 65 7.95 -18.11 -17.58
CA LEU A 65 9.37 -17.87 -17.50
C LEU A 65 9.73 -17.46 -16.08
N THR A 66 10.67 -18.17 -15.47
CA THR A 66 11.26 -17.78 -14.19
C THR A 66 12.64 -17.20 -14.44
N LEU A 67 12.88 -16.01 -13.90
CA LEU A 67 14.10 -15.22 -14.05
C LEU A 67 14.64 -14.85 -12.67
N GLU A 68 15.95 -14.74 -12.60
CA GLU A 68 16.63 -14.06 -11.51
C GLU A 68 16.81 -12.59 -11.89
N ILE A 69 16.31 -11.69 -11.04
CA ILE A 69 16.58 -10.25 -11.11
C ILE A 69 17.70 -9.96 -10.12
N PRO A 70 18.89 -9.50 -10.57
CA PRO A 70 20.01 -9.28 -9.68
C PRO A 70 19.67 -8.34 -8.52
N ALA A 71 20.37 -8.48 -7.40
CA ALA A 71 20.36 -7.49 -6.33
C ALA A 71 20.62 -6.10 -6.89
N LEU A 72 19.78 -5.13 -6.56
CA LEU A 72 19.87 -3.76 -7.10
C LEU A 72 19.93 -3.69 -8.64
N GLY A 73 19.54 -4.76 -9.35
CA GLY A 73 19.63 -4.83 -10.80
C GLY A 73 18.29 -4.60 -11.49
N ARG A 74 18.34 -4.58 -12.82
CA ARG A 74 17.15 -4.47 -13.67
C ARG A 74 17.21 -5.49 -14.79
N ARG A 75 16.03 -5.97 -15.19
CA ARG A 75 15.89 -6.73 -16.44
C ARG A 75 14.82 -6.09 -17.29
N SER A 76 15.05 -6.04 -18.60
CA SER A 76 14.04 -5.61 -19.56
C SER A 76 14.14 -6.42 -20.84
N PHE A 77 12.98 -6.74 -21.41
CA PHE A 77 12.84 -7.58 -22.59
C PHE A 77 11.62 -7.14 -23.38
N THR A 78 11.64 -7.35 -24.68
CA THR A 78 10.43 -7.32 -25.48
C THR A 78 9.52 -8.52 -25.15
N VAL A 79 8.22 -8.38 -25.36
CA VAL A 79 7.26 -9.47 -25.15
C VAL A 79 7.62 -10.70 -25.98
N TYR A 80 8.06 -10.49 -27.23
CA TYR A 80 8.44 -11.59 -28.11
C TYR A 80 9.72 -12.29 -27.66
N GLU A 81 10.73 -11.58 -27.15
CA GLU A 81 11.92 -12.23 -26.57
C GLU A 81 11.58 -13.13 -25.38
N LEU A 82 10.58 -12.76 -24.58
CA LEU A 82 10.17 -13.52 -23.39
C LEU A 82 9.41 -14.81 -23.73
N PHE A 83 8.47 -14.74 -24.68
CA PHE A 83 7.52 -15.84 -24.92
C PHE A 83 7.65 -16.48 -26.31
N ASN A 84 8.49 -15.92 -27.18
CA ASN A 84 8.66 -16.36 -28.58
C ASN A 84 7.32 -16.43 -29.36
N THR A 85 6.38 -15.56 -29.01
CA THR A 85 5.09 -15.43 -29.69
C THR A 85 4.58 -14.00 -29.61
N ALA A 86 3.85 -13.57 -30.65
CA ALA A 86 3.11 -12.31 -30.68
C ALA A 86 1.74 -12.41 -29.98
N ASP A 87 1.33 -13.62 -29.60
CA ASP A 87 0.00 -13.90 -29.06
C ASP A 87 -0.13 -13.55 -27.58
N THR A 88 0.97 -13.26 -26.87
CA THR A 88 0.93 -12.83 -25.48
C THR A 88 0.35 -11.40 -25.38
N ARG A 89 -0.79 -11.26 -24.70
CA ARG A 89 -1.55 -10.01 -24.57
C ARG A 89 -1.72 -9.51 -23.13
N PHE A 90 -1.54 -10.35 -22.13
CA PHE A 90 -1.45 -9.90 -20.74
C PHE A 90 -0.46 -10.75 -19.97
N LEU A 91 0.02 -10.22 -18.84
CA LEU A 91 1.03 -10.86 -18.04
C LEU A 91 0.77 -10.74 -16.54
N VAL A 92 1.02 -11.85 -15.85
CA VAL A 92 1.08 -11.93 -14.39
C VAL A 92 2.54 -12.08 -13.98
N LEU A 93 3.01 -11.20 -13.10
CA LEU A 93 4.33 -11.25 -12.48
C LEU A 93 4.17 -11.70 -11.02
N GLN A 94 4.84 -12.78 -10.66
CA GLN A 94 5.01 -13.25 -9.29
C GLN A 94 6.46 -13.05 -8.89
N SER A 95 6.74 -12.44 -7.73
CA SER A 95 8.11 -12.16 -7.31
C SER A 95 8.33 -12.41 -5.82
N SER A 96 9.56 -12.79 -5.45
CA SER A 96 9.98 -12.93 -4.05
C SER A 96 10.13 -11.58 -3.32
N VAL A 97 10.25 -10.48 -4.06
CA VAL A 97 10.26 -9.10 -3.54
C VAL A 97 9.36 -8.20 -4.37
N ARG A 98 9.00 -7.02 -3.87
CA ARG A 98 8.25 -6.04 -4.66
C ARG A 98 9.17 -5.36 -5.68
N LEU A 99 8.91 -5.58 -6.96
CA LEU A 99 9.71 -5.03 -8.06
C LEU A 99 9.12 -3.71 -8.57
N GLY A 100 9.99 -2.82 -9.04
CA GLY A 100 9.62 -1.69 -9.89
C GLY A 100 9.32 -2.18 -11.30
N ALA A 101 8.09 -2.66 -11.54
CA ALA A 101 7.70 -3.26 -12.82
C ALA A 101 6.87 -2.30 -13.69
N TYR A 102 7.16 -2.27 -14.99
CA TYR A 102 6.49 -1.40 -15.97
C TYR A 102 6.37 -2.05 -17.34
N VAL A 103 5.41 -1.58 -18.14
CA VAL A 103 5.32 -1.84 -19.58
C VAL A 103 5.71 -0.55 -20.31
N LEU A 104 6.61 -0.68 -21.28
CA LEU A 104 6.96 0.36 -22.25
C LEU A 104 6.35 0.00 -23.60
N TYR A 105 5.48 0.86 -24.12
CA TYR A 105 4.98 0.78 -25.47
C TYR A 105 5.81 1.72 -26.36
N ARG A 106 6.37 1.18 -27.44
CA ARG A 106 7.16 1.93 -28.42
C ARG A 106 6.67 1.64 -29.83
N GLY A 107 6.31 2.70 -30.54
CA GLY A 107 6.08 2.72 -31.98
C GLY A 107 7.00 3.74 -32.65
N ASP A 108 6.80 3.99 -33.94
CA ASP A 108 7.63 4.95 -34.69
C ASP A 108 7.47 6.39 -34.16
N ASN A 109 6.25 6.77 -33.76
CA ASN A 109 5.92 8.10 -33.26
C ASN A 109 5.27 8.08 -31.86
N SER A 110 5.36 6.95 -31.15
CA SER A 110 4.70 6.77 -29.85
C SER A 110 5.67 6.19 -28.84
N LEU A 111 5.65 6.78 -27.64
CA LEU A 111 6.37 6.32 -26.47
C LEU A 111 5.42 6.44 -25.29
N SER A 112 5.18 5.36 -24.57
CA SER A 112 4.29 5.37 -23.41
C SER A 112 4.73 4.34 -22.38
N THR A 113 4.65 4.68 -21.11
CA THR A 113 5.05 3.83 -19.99
C THR A 113 3.93 3.75 -18.98
N VAL A 114 3.64 2.56 -18.49
CA VAL A 114 2.67 2.35 -17.42
C VAL A 114 3.24 1.38 -16.40
N GLY A 115 3.02 1.66 -15.11
CA GLY A 115 3.40 0.76 -14.03
C GLY A 115 2.55 -0.51 -14.06
N PHE A 116 3.04 -1.61 -13.50
CA PHE A 116 2.18 -2.77 -13.29
C PHE A 116 1.18 -2.48 -12.17
N SER A 117 -0.07 -2.91 -12.36
CA SER A 117 -1.05 -2.89 -11.27
C SER A 117 -0.62 -3.86 -10.17
N THR A 118 -0.64 -3.40 -8.92
CA THR A 118 -0.26 -4.21 -7.74
C THR A 118 -1.46 -4.79 -7.00
N SER A 119 -2.67 -4.35 -7.33
CA SER A 119 -3.89 -4.78 -6.65
C SER A 119 -5.02 -4.85 -7.67
N PRO A 120 -5.67 -6.01 -7.80
CA PRO A 120 -6.86 -6.09 -8.60
C PRO A 120 -8.09 -5.61 -7.81
N GLY A 121 -9.15 -5.20 -8.50
CA GLY A 121 -10.40 -4.77 -7.85
C GLY A 121 -11.64 -5.24 -8.58
N HIS A 122 -12.81 -5.09 -7.96
CA HIS A 122 -14.10 -5.51 -8.53
C HIS A 122 -14.72 -4.47 -9.48
N GLN A 123 -14.12 -3.28 -9.53
CA GLN A 123 -14.48 -2.21 -10.43
C GLN A 123 -13.21 -1.51 -10.91
N LEU A 124 -13.29 -0.88 -12.08
CA LEU A 124 -12.26 -0.04 -12.67
C LEU A 124 -12.92 1.25 -13.16
N PHE A 125 -12.21 2.36 -13.09
CA PHE A 125 -12.68 3.63 -13.64
C PHE A 125 -11.84 4.01 -14.85
N VAL A 126 -12.50 4.36 -15.96
CA VAL A 126 -11.90 4.88 -17.19
C VAL A 126 -12.15 6.39 -17.21
N PRO A 127 -11.22 7.21 -16.70
CA PRO A 127 -11.47 8.64 -16.48
C PRO A 127 -11.46 9.46 -17.77
N HIS A 128 -11.06 8.89 -18.90
CA HIS A 128 -11.03 9.56 -20.19
C HIS A 128 -11.70 8.74 -21.29
N ILE A 129 -12.53 9.41 -22.08
CA ILE A 129 -13.08 8.91 -23.32
C ILE A 129 -12.97 10.06 -24.31
N ALA A 130 -12.25 9.82 -25.40
CA ALA A 130 -12.12 10.78 -26.49
C ALA A 130 -13.49 11.03 -27.12
N ARG A 131 -13.90 12.31 -27.21
CA ARG A 131 -15.17 12.69 -27.85
C ARG A 131 -15.03 12.91 -29.35
N ASP A 132 -13.94 13.55 -29.77
CA ASP A 132 -13.63 13.75 -31.18
C ASP A 132 -12.82 12.55 -31.69
N THR A 133 -13.54 11.49 -32.02
CA THR A 133 -12.95 10.21 -32.39
C THR A 133 -12.39 10.20 -33.82
N SER A 134 -12.59 11.30 -34.55
CA SER A 134 -11.93 11.53 -35.83
C SER A 134 -10.45 11.91 -35.67
N LEU A 135 -10.08 12.49 -34.53
CA LEU A 135 -8.73 12.94 -34.21
C LEU A 135 -8.07 12.13 -33.09
N PHE A 136 -8.86 11.73 -32.10
CA PHE A 136 -8.40 11.05 -30.90
C PHE A 136 -8.98 9.64 -30.79
N TYR A 137 -8.34 8.79 -30.00
CA TYR A 137 -8.88 7.48 -29.66
C TYR A 137 -8.78 7.25 -28.16
N THR A 138 -9.69 6.42 -27.64
CA THR A 138 -9.57 5.77 -26.33
C THR A 138 -9.72 4.27 -26.53
N GLN A 139 -8.70 3.52 -26.13
CA GLN A 139 -8.72 2.06 -26.04
C GLN A 139 -8.62 1.67 -24.57
N THR A 140 -9.59 0.88 -24.11
CA THR A 140 -9.53 0.27 -22.78
C THR A 140 -9.24 -1.20 -22.90
N THR A 141 -8.38 -1.71 -22.03
CA THR A 141 -8.07 -3.13 -21.93
C THR A 141 -8.19 -3.59 -20.48
N VAL A 142 -9.01 -4.62 -20.26
CA VAL A 142 -9.27 -5.21 -18.94
C VAL A 142 -8.93 -6.68 -18.95
N ALA A 143 -8.17 -7.12 -17.95
CA ALA A 143 -7.95 -8.53 -17.68
C ALA A 143 -8.80 -8.97 -16.47
N ASN A 144 -9.60 -10.02 -16.68
CA ASN A 144 -10.29 -10.71 -15.59
C ASN A 144 -9.33 -11.73 -14.98
N LEU A 145 -8.85 -11.52 -13.76
CA LEU A 145 -7.91 -12.44 -13.09
C LEU A 145 -8.59 -13.63 -12.41
N SER A 146 -9.91 -13.71 -12.47
CA SER A 146 -10.66 -14.75 -11.78
C SER A 146 -10.73 -16.05 -12.57
N SER A 147 -11.08 -17.13 -11.87
CA SER A 147 -11.33 -18.44 -12.49
C SER A 147 -12.71 -18.53 -13.16
N ASN A 148 -13.58 -17.54 -12.96
CA ASN A 148 -14.98 -17.53 -13.35
C ASN A 148 -15.28 -16.45 -14.39
N LYS A 149 -16.19 -16.75 -15.30
CA LYS A 149 -16.61 -15.81 -16.33
C LYS A 149 -17.25 -14.65 -15.61
N LEU A 150 -16.78 -13.43 -15.88
CA LEU A 150 -17.31 -12.25 -15.23
C LEU A 150 -18.17 -11.49 -16.26
N PRO A 151 -19.47 -11.30 -15.99
CA PRO A 151 -20.21 -10.26 -16.68
C PRO A 151 -19.59 -8.92 -16.25
N LEU A 152 -18.90 -8.28 -17.19
CA LEU A 152 -18.42 -6.91 -17.02
C LEU A 152 -19.54 -5.98 -17.46
N GLN A 153 -19.98 -5.17 -16.52
CA GLN A 153 -20.90 -4.07 -16.73
C GLN A 153 -20.09 -2.80 -17.02
N SER A 154 -20.17 -2.29 -18.24
CA SER A 154 -19.84 -0.89 -18.53
C SER A 154 -21.00 0.00 -18.08
N GLN A 155 -20.67 1.14 -17.48
CA GLN A 155 -21.60 2.20 -17.10
C GLN A 155 -21.00 3.53 -17.55
N PRO A 156 -21.17 3.89 -18.84
CA PRO A 156 -20.63 5.13 -19.36
C PRO A 156 -21.46 6.31 -18.85
N TYR A 157 -20.78 7.43 -18.61
CA TYR A 157 -21.36 8.66 -18.10
C TYR A 157 -21.23 9.78 -19.14
N LEU A 158 -22.32 10.56 -19.27
CA LEU A 158 -22.45 11.67 -20.21
C LEU A 158 -21.89 12.98 -19.64
N ASP A 159 -21.82 13.97 -20.52
CA ASP A 159 -21.43 15.33 -20.19
C ASP A 159 -22.38 16.03 -19.20
N SER A 160 -21.79 16.59 -18.14
CA SER A 160 -22.45 17.28 -17.04
C SER A 160 -22.92 18.70 -17.35
N GLU A 161 -22.82 19.18 -18.59
CA GLU A 161 -23.47 20.45 -18.97
C GLU A 161 -24.98 20.45 -18.68
N ASN A 162 -25.59 19.26 -18.53
CA ASN A 162 -26.90 19.12 -17.92
C ASN A 162 -26.85 18.14 -16.72
N PRO A 163 -26.77 18.61 -15.46
CA PRO A 163 -26.65 17.76 -14.28
C PRO A 163 -27.86 16.85 -14.04
N GLU A 164 -29.02 17.14 -14.65
CA GLU A 164 -30.19 16.24 -14.65
C GLU A 164 -30.03 15.05 -15.61
N SER A 165 -29.03 15.09 -16.52
CA SER A 165 -28.71 14.02 -17.48
C SER A 165 -27.54 13.12 -17.06
N ASN A 166 -26.91 13.38 -15.90
CA ASN A 166 -25.80 12.57 -15.34
C ASN A 166 -26.22 11.17 -14.86
N LEU A 167 -27.40 10.70 -15.25
CA LEU A 167 -27.76 9.31 -15.06
C LEU A 167 -26.86 8.46 -15.96
N PRO A 168 -26.34 7.33 -15.46
CA PRO A 168 -25.61 6.39 -16.32
C PRO A 168 -26.47 6.12 -17.55
N VAL A 169 -25.86 6.18 -18.74
CA VAL A 169 -26.61 5.83 -19.94
C VAL A 169 -27.09 4.40 -19.72
N GLN A 170 -28.37 4.14 -19.98
CA GLN A 170 -28.95 2.79 -19.88
C GLN A 170 -28.44 1.88 -21.02
N LEU A 171 -27.17 2.03 -21.39
CA LEU A 171 -26.39 1.12 -22.21
C LEU A 171 -25.56 0.26 -21.26
N GLU A 172 -26.25 -0.51 -20.42
CA GLU A 172 -25.59 -1.61 -19.73
C GLU A 172 -25.30 -2.68 -20.78
N GLN A 173 -24.11 -2.62 -21.38
CA GLN A 173 -23.62 -3.73 -22.17
C GLN A 173 -22.91 -4.68 -21.22
N ALA A 174 -23.60 -5.78 -20.90
CA ALA A 174 -22.96 -6.91 -20.26
C ALA A 174 -22.03 -7.55 -21.28
N VAL A 175 -20.72 -7.32 -21.12
CA VAL A 175 -19.72 -8.07 -21.86
C VAL A 175 -19.30 -9.24 -21.02
N ASP A 176 -19.54 -10.41 -21.58
CA ASP A 176 -19.18 -11.68 -21.01
C ASP A 176 -17.65 -11.88 -21.15
N ILE A 177 -16.87 -11.45 -20.16
CA ILE A 177 -15.41 -11.66 -20.16
C ILE A 177 -15.18 -13.13 -19.81
N PRO A 178 -14.80 -13.99 -20.78
CA PRO A 178 -14.74 -15.44 -20.56
C PRO A 178 -13.86 -15.74 -19.34
N SER A 179 -14.16 -16.77 -18.56
CA SER A 179 -13.07 -17.44 -17.84
C SER A 179 -12.83 -18.72 -18.55
N VAL A 180 -11.58 -18.97 -18.93
CA VAL A 180 -11.26 -20.28 -19.46
C VAL A 180 -10.72 -21.13 -18.33
N SER A 181 -11.55 -21.48 -17.34
CA SER A 181 -11.28 -22.50 -16.30
C SER A 181 -9.82 -22.54 -15.81
N ASN A 182 -9.51 -21.72 -14.80
CA ASN A 182 -8.15 -21.41 -14.27
C ASN A 182 -7.32 -20.42 -15.11
N LYS A 183 -7.94 -19.65 -16.00
CA LYS A 183 -7.27 -18.72 -16.89
C LYS A 183 -7.92 -17.36 -16.85
N SER A 184 -7.10 -16.33 -16.73
CA SER A 184 -7.51 -14.94 -16.87
C SER A 184 -7.73 -14.62 -18.34
N THR A 185 -8.67 -13.75 -18.72
CA THR A 185 -8.90 -13.38 -20.13
C THR A 185 -8.86 -11.89 -20.33
N LEU A 186 -8.57 -11.50 -21.57
CA LEU A 186 -8.49 -10.10 -21.96
C LEU A 186 -9.76 -9.66 -22.68
N PHE A 187 -10.26 -8.50 -22.30
CA PHE A 187 -11.24 -7.76 -23.08
C PHE A 187 -10.64 -6.40 -23.43
N SER A 188 -10.41 -6.14 -24.71
CA SER A 188 -10.00 -4.84 -25.21
C SER A 188 -11.03 -4.32 -26.20
N PHE A 189 -11.37 -3.05 -26.08
CA PHE A 189 -12.38 -2.41 -26.90
C PHE A 189 -12.00 -0.93 -27.11
N PHE A 190 -12.39 -0.42 -28.27
CA PHE A 190 -12.47 1.01 -28.52
C PHE A 190 -13.88 1.47 -28.19
N TYR A 191 -14.01 2.66 -27.61
CA TYR A 191 -15.34 3.19 -27.30
C TYR A 191 -16.18 3.44 -28.56
N ASP A 192 -15.55 3.81 -29.67
CA ASP A 192 -16.23 3.95 -30.98
C ASP A 192 -16.84 2.64 -31.48
N ASP A 193 -16.17 1.51 -31.24
CA ASP A 193 -16.69 0.20 -31.64
C ASP A 193 -17.86 -0.23 -30.75
N LEU A 194 -17.84 0.19 -29.48
CA LEU A 194 -18.81 -0.23 -28.47
C LEU A 194 -20.10 0.62 -28.53
N TYR A 195 -19.95 1.94 -28.72
CA TYR A 195 -21.05 2.92 -28.61
C TYR A 195 -21.34 3.69 -29.91
N MET A 196 -20.55 3.49 -30.98
CA MET A 196 -20.76 4.10 -32.30
C MET A 196 -20.95 5.63 -32.19
N GLU A 197 -22.05 6.17 -32.74
CA GLU A 197 -22.37 7.60 -32.79
C GLU A 197 -22.47 8.26 -31.40
N GLU A 198 -22.75 7.47 -30.35
CA GLU A 198 -22.92 7.98 -28.98
C GLU A 198 -21.59 8.24 -28.27
N THR A 199 -20.46 7.74 -28.79
CA THR A 199 -19.12 7.93 -28.20
C THR A 199 -18.78 9.40 -28.00
N SER A 200 -19.25 10.26 -28.91
CA SER A 200 -19.06 11.70 -28.85
C SER A 200 -19.68 12.37 -27.62
N LEU A 201 -20.62 11.70 -26.95
CA LEU A 201 -21.30 12.17 -25.75
C LEU A 201 -20.69 11.61 -24.46
N LEU A 202 -19.86 10.58 -24.56
CA LEU A 202 -19.28 9.89 -23.40
C LEU A 202 -18.08 10.68 -22.86
N GLN A 203 -17.98 10.71 -21.53
CA GLN A 203 -16.91 11.43 -20.83
C GLN A 203 -15.95 10.50 -20.10
N TRP A 204 -16.51 9.51 -19.40
CA TRP A 204 -15.79 8.53 -18.58
C TRP A 204 -16.69 7.29 -18.40
N ASP A 205 -16.12 6.19 -17.93
CA ASP A 205 -16.83 4.92 -17.72
C ASP A 205 -16.46 4.29 -16.38
N ARG A 206 -17.42 3.56 -15.80
CA ARG A 206 -17.19 2.64 -14.70
C ARG A 206 -17.40 1.21 -15.17
N LEU A 207 -16.33 0.43 -15.13
CA LEU A 207 -16.38 -0.99 -15.42
C LEU A 207 -16.55 -1.73 -14.10
N LYS A 208 -17.60 -2.54 -13.97
CA LYS A 208 -17.92 -3.26 -12.74
C LYS A 208 -18.13 -4.74 -13.01
N ALA A 209 -17.55 -5.60 -12.17
CA ALA A 209 -17.90 -7.01 -12.12
C ALA A 209 -18.99 -7.26 -11.06
N GLU A 210 -19.90 -8.20 -11.31
CA GLU A 210 -20.94 -8.58 -10.36
C GLU A 210 -20.39 -9.28 -9.09
N GLN A 211 -19.20 -9.89 -9.19
CA GLN A 211 -18.54 -10.58 -8.09
C GLN A 211 -17.31 -9.79 -7.63
N GLU A 212 -16.89 -9.97 -6.37
CA GLU A 212 -15.68 -9.35 -5.78
C GLU A 212 -14.36 -9.90 -6.37
N GLN A 213 -14.25 -10.01 -7.69
CA GLN A 213 -13.15 -10.69 -8.34
C GLN A 213 -12.29 -9.74 -9.17
N GLY A 214 -11.00 -10.08 -9.22
CA GLY A 214 -9.91 -9.18 -9.52
C GLY A 214 -9.80 -8.75 -10.98
N LEU A 215 -10.33 -7.58 -11.29
CA LEU A 215 -10.05 -6.84 -12.52
C LEU A 215 -8.78 -6.02 -12.37
N VAL A 216 -8.02 -5.96 -13.45
CA VAL A 216 -6.97 -4.98 -13.69
C VAL A 216 -7.14 -4.45 -15.10
N GLY A 217 -6.77 -3.19 -15.34
CA GLY A 217 -6.91 -2.63 -16.68
C GLY A 217 -5.97 -1.47 -16.93
N VAL A 218 -5.86 -1.13 -18.20
CA VAL A 218 -5.11 0.02 -18.71
C VAL A 218 -5.97 0.74 -19.74
N GLU A 219 -5.89 2.05 -19.72
CA GLU A 219 -6.38 2.93 -20.77
C GLU A 219 -5.21 3.37 -21.63
N HIS A 220 -5.36 3.30 -22.95
CA HIS A 220 -4.54 4.02 -23.91
C HIS A 220 -5.37 5.09 -24.57
N PHE A 221 -4.87 6.31 -24.64
CA PHE A 221 -5.52 7.37 -25.38
C PHE A 221 -4.50 8.27 -26.06
N GLY A 222 -4.91 8.89 -27.15
CA GLY A 222 -4.02 9.76 -27.91
C GLY A 222 -4.58 10.16 -29.26
N MET A 223 -3.75 10.80 -30.06
CA MET A 223 -4.09 11.19 -31.43
C MET A 223 -3.84 10.02 -32.37
N THR A 224 -4.81 9.72 -33.23
CA THR A 224 -4.74 8.59 -34.16
C THR A 224 -3.47 8.66 -35.03
N GLY A 225 -2.62 7.62 -34.95
CA GLY A 225 -1.38 7.49 -35.73
C GLY A 225 -0.19 8.32 -35.23
N ARG A 226 -0.29 8.97 -34.05
CA ARG A 226 0.79 9.79 -33.48
C ARG A 226 1.09 9.37 -32.05
N GLN A 227 0.56 10.12 -31.09
CA GLN A 227 0.89 10.06 -29.67
C GLN A 227 0.05 9.05 -28.92
N MET A 228 0.58 8.60 -27.79
CA MET A 228 -0.14 7.71 -26.89
C MET A 228 0.25 7.97 -25.44
N ALA A 229 -0.75 8.26 -24.62
CA ALA A 229 -0.69 8.18 -23.18
C ALA A 229 -1.26 6.82 -22.73
N SER A 230 -0.71 6.27 -21.66
CA SER A 230 -1.19 5.04 -21.04
C SER A 230 -1.35 5.25 -19.54
N LEU A 231 -2.45 4.77 -18.96
CA LEU A 231 -2.76 4.90 -17.54
C LEU A 231 -3.29 3.56 -17.03
N SER A 232 -2.81 3.09 -15.87
CA SER A 232 -3.51 2.01 -15.17
C SER A 232 -4.88 2.51 -14.73
N LEU A 233 -5.90 1.68 -14.90
CA LEU A 233 -7.23 2.03 -14.44
C LEU A 233 -7.29 1.93 -12.91
N PRO A 234 -7.63 3.01 -12.18
CA PRO A 234 -7.81 2.93 -10.74
C PRO A 234 -9.00 2.01 -10.43
N HIS A 235 -8.84 1.19 -9.40
CA HIS A 235 -9.89 0.28 -8.93
C HIS A 235 -10.63 0.80 -7.68
N SER A 236 -10.15 1.91 -7.13
CA SER A 236 -10.71 2.60 -5.98
C SER A 236 -10.51 4.10 -6.13
N PRO A 237 -11.45 4.94 -5.67
CA PRO A 237 -11.22 6.36 -5.60
C PRO A 237 -10.09 6.71 -4.62
N PHE A 238 -9.51 7.88 -4.81
CA PHE A 238 -8.37 8.35 -4.05
C PHE A 238 -8.80 9.02 -2.74
N GLN A 239 -8.06 8.79 -1.66
CA GLN A 239 -8.14 9.60 -0.45
C GLN A 239 -7.40 10.92 -0.60
N GLU A 240 -6.26 10.87 -1.27
CA GLU A 240 -5.40 11.98 -1.59
C GLU A 240 -4.73 11.69 -2.93
N MET A 241 -4.57 12.72 -3.75
CA MET A 241 -3.80 12.66 -4.98
C MET A 241 -2.69 13.69 -4.93
N ILE A 242 -1.47 13.28 -5.25
CA ILE A 242 -0.37 14.19 -5.52
C ILE A 242 -0.22 14.30 -7.03
N ILE A 243 -0.50 15.49 -7.55
CA ILE A 243 -0.23 15.86 -8.95
C ILE A 243 1.20 16.39 -8.98
N SER A 244 2.11 15.51 -9.42
CA SER A 244 3.52 15.60 -9.03
C SER A 244 4.34 16.61 -9.84
N HIS A 245 3.80 17.12 -10.94
CA HIS A 245 4.48 18.12 -11.73
C HIS A 245 3.49 19.02 -12.47
N LEU A 246 3.59 20.32 -12.31
CA LEU A 246 2.95 21.27 -13.20
C LEU A 246 4.05 21.88 -14.10
N SER A 247 3.80 21.92 -15.39
CA SER A 247 4.69 22.64 -16.30
C SER A 247 4.72 24.11 -15.92
N GLN A 248 5.93 24.64 -15.82
CA GLN A 248 6.18 26.08 -15.71
C GLN A 248 6.68 26.66 -17.05
N ASP A 249 7.02 25.80 -18.01
CA ASP A 249 7.45 26.17 -19.36
C ASP A 249 6.25 26.10 -20.30
N ASN A 250 5.35 27.08 -20.14
CA ASN A 250 4.10 27.17 -20.90
C ASN A 250 4.31 27.43 -22.40
N GLU A 251 5.54 27.77 -22.83
CA GLU A 251 5.88 27.89 -24.25
C GLU A 251 5.99 26.52 -24.92
N HIS A 252 6.35 25.48 -24.17
CA HIS A 252 6.64 24.15 -24.71
C HIS A 252 5.71 23.06 -24.18
N PHE A 253 5.14 23.23 -22.99
CA PHE A 253 4.34 22.22 -22.33
C PHE A 253 3.12 22.84 -21.65
N TRP A 254 1.98 22.17 -21.78
CA TRP A 254 0.81 22.41 -20.94
C TRP A 254 0.60 21.21 -20.00
N THR A 255 -0.10 21.43 -18.91
CA THR A 255 -0.49 20.39 -17.95
C THR A 255 -2.01 20.33 -17.85
N GLY A 256 -2.57 19.16 -18.13
CA GLY A 256 -3.97 18.84 -17.91
C GLY A 256 -4.16 18.04 -16.63
N LEU A 257 -5.28 18.29 -15.95
CA LEU A 257 -5.76 17.54 -14.79
C LEU A 257 -7.21 17.13 -15.03
N VAL A 258 -7.54 15.89 -14.74
CA VAL A 258 -8.92 15.40 -14.78
C VAL A 258 -9.30 14.84 -13.42
N LEU A 259 -10.47 15.24 -12.93
CA LEU A 259 -11.09 14.75 -11.69
C LEU A 259 -12.50 14.27 -11.99
N VAL A 260 -12.85 13.09 -11.48
CA VAL A 260 -14.15 12.44 -11.70
C VAL A 260 -14.73 12.04 -10.36
N ASN A 261 -15.91 12.54 -10.02
CA ASN A 261 -16.68 12.07 -8.88
C ASN A 261 -17.32 10.72 -9.19
N THR A 262 -17.03 9.70 -8.38
CA THR A 262 -17.53 8.33 -8.60
C THR A 262 -18.84 8.04 -7.86
N LYS A 263 -19.40 9.01 -7.11
CA LYS A 263 -20.59 8.85 -6.26
C LYS A 263 -21.82 9.56 -6.84
N ASN A 264 -22.99 9.04 -6.48
CA ASN A 264 -24.28 9.71 -6.67
C ASN A 264 -24.54 10.73 -5.56
N GLY A 265 -23.69 11.75 -5.47
CA GLY A 265 -23.80 12.81 -4.48
C GLY A 265 -22.76 13.89 -4.74
N ILE A 266 -22.96 15.07 -4.17
CA ILE A 266 -21.99 16.16 -4.27
C ILE A 266 -20.75 15.80 -3.43
N VAL A 267 -19.56 15.96 -4.01
CA VAL A 267 -18.28 15.71 -3.34
C VAL A 267 -17.49 17.01 -3.25
N PRO A 268 -17.30 17.55 -2.04
CA PRO A 268 -16.35 18.64 -1.82
C PRO A 268 -14.92 18.20 -2.14
N VAL A 269 -14.20 19.03 -2.90
CA VAL A 269 -12.80 18.82 -3.27
C VAL A 269 -11.97 20.03 -2.83
N THR A 270 -10.85 19.77 -2.17
CA THR A 270 -9.84 20.80 -1.85
C THR A 270 -8.58 20.53 -2.67
N ILE A 271 -8.08 21.54 -3.37
CA ILE A 271 -6.77 21.51 -4.04
C ILE A 271 -5.86 22.51 -3.32
N GLN A 272 -4.77 22.02 -2.75
CA GLN A 272 -3.68 22.85 -2.23
C GLN A 272 -2.54 22.86 -3.24
N SER A 273 -2.19 24.04 -3.72
CA SER A 273 -1.06 24.27 -4.62
C SER A 273 0.18 24.66 -3.83
N TYR A 274 1.33 24.19 -4.26
CA TYR A 274 2.63 24.50 -3.65
C TYR A 274 3.60 24.99 -4.72
N MET A 275 4.44 25.97 -4.36
CA MET A 275 5.60 26.36 -5.17
C MET A 275 6.71 25.31 -5.04
N GLU A 276 7.76 25.44 -5.86
CA GLU A 276 8.89 24.49 -5.85
C GLU A 276 9.62 24.48 -4.49
N ASP A 277 9.72 25.62 -3.82
CA ASP A 277 10.34 25.74 -2.49
C ASP A 277 9.47 25.19 -1.34
N GLY A 278 8.26 24.70 -1.65
CA GLY A 278 7.31 24.16 -0.69
C GLY A 278 6.40 25.18 -0.04
N THR A 279 6.50 26.46 -0.40
CA THR A 279 5.57 27.47 0.07
C THR A 279 4.16 27.17 -0.45
N PRO A 280 3.15 27.05 0.43
CA PRO A 280 1.75 26.94 0.01
C PRO A 280 1.34 28.20 -0.74
N PHE A 281 0.85 28.05 -1.97
CA PHE A 281 0.53 29.17 -2.83
C PHE A 281 -0.97 29.51 -2.82
N GLN A 282 -1.82 28.51 -3.05
CA GLN A 282 -3.25 28.70 -3.25
C GLN A 282 -4.03 27.49 -2.75
N THR A 283 -5.12 27.74 -2.03
CA THR A 283 -6.11 26.70 -1.70
C THR A 283 -7.38 26.96 -2.50
N LEU A 284 -7.75 26.01 -3.35
CA LEU A 284 -9.02 26.02 -4.06
C LEU A 284 -9.99 25.04 -3.41
N ARG A 285 -11.24 25.45 -3.29
CA ARG A 285 -12.35 24.61 -2.80
C ARG A 285 -13.49 24.72 -3.79
N PHE A 286 -13.97 23.58 -4.26
CA PHE A 286 -15.13 23.49 -5.11
C PHE A 286 -15.84 22.17 -4.86
N GLU A 287 -17.00 22.01 -5.48
CA GLU A 287 -17.82 20.82 -5.40
C GLU A 287 -17.85 20.14 -6.76
N LEU A 288 -17.76 18.82 -6.77
CA LEU A 288 -18.11 17.99 -7.92
C LEU A 288 -19.53 17.45 -7.69
N GLY A 289 -20.45 17.77 -8.58
CA GLY A 289 -21.78 17.19 -8.65
C GLY A 289 -21.75 15.67 -8.84
N PRO A 290 -22.90 14.99 -8.70
CA PRO A 290 -22.99 13.54 -8.84
C PRO A 290 -22.48 13.13 -10.22
N TYR A 291 -21.51 12.21 -10.23
CA TYR A 291 -20.87 11.69 -11.45
C TYR A 291 -20.19 12.74 -12.34
N GLU A 292 -19.99 13.95 -11.83
CA GLU A 292 -19.34 15.03 -12.58
C GLU A 292 -17.87 14.68 -12.86
N LYS A 293 -17.47 14.88 -14.11
CA LYS A 293 -16.08 14.94 -14.52
C LYS A 293 -15.73 16.40 -14.79
N LYS A 294 -14.60 16.83 -14.25
CA LYS A 294 -14.06 18.16 -14.46
C LYS A 294 -12.63 18.07 -14.97
N THR A 295 -12.37 18.78 -16.06
CA THR A 295 -11.07 18.85 -16.73
C THR A 295 -10.50 20.24 -16.54
N PHE A 296 -9.18 20.33 -16.38
CA PHE A 296 -8.50 21.59 -16.15
C PHE A 296 -7.21 21.62 -16.96
N THR A 297 -6.93 22.74 -17.58
CA THR A 297 -5.62 23.11 -18.11
C THR A 297 -5.00 24.13 -17.17
N ILE A 298 -3.84 23.80 -16.62
CA ILE A 298 -3.15 24.66 -15.64
C ILE A 298 -2.63 25.92 -16.34
N GLY A 299 -2.76 27.08 -15.67
CA GLY A 299 -2.41 28.38 -16.24
C GLY A 299 -3.54 29.06 -17.02
N GLU A 300 -4.63 28.35 -17.33
CA GLU A 300 -5.79 28.98 -17.96
C GLU A 300 -6.67 29.72 -16.92
N PRO A 301 -6.87 31.04 -17.07
CA PRO A 301 -7.54 31.86 -16.06
C PRO A 301 -9.03 31.55 -15.87
N HIS A 302 -9.64 30.75 -16.76
CA HIS A 302 -11.08 30.56 -16.81
C HIS A 302 -11.60 29.25 -16.20
N GLU A 303 -10.75 28.26 -15.91
CA GLU A 303 -11.22 26.90 -15.54
C GLU A 303 -11.19 26.63 -14.03
N LEU A 304 -10.14 27.06 -13.32
CA LEU A 304 -10.04 27.03 -11.85
C LEU A 304 -9.22 28.18 -11.26
N GLY A 305 -8.47 28.91 -12.10
CA GLY A 305 -7.53 29.92 -11.63
C GLY A 305 -6.34 29.32 -10.87
N ILE A 306 -5.93 28.08 -11.18
CA ILE A 306 -4.65 27.55 -10.71
C ILE A 306 -3.54 28.28 -11.47
N SER A 307 -2.73 29.05 -10.74
CA SER A 307 -1.62 29.77 -11.33
C SER A 307 -0.53 28.81 -11.82
N ASP A 308 0.07 29.15 -12.94
CA ASP A 308 1.28 28.55 -13.49
C ASP A 308 2.54 28.67 -12.60
N VAL A 309 2.51 29.49 -11.55
CA VAL A 309 3.60 29.53 -10.56
C VAL A 309 3.60 28.33 -9.61
N ALA A 310 2.47 27.62 -9.51
CA ALA A 310 2.43 26.37 -8.74
C ALA A 310 3.30 25.30 -9.40
N SER A 311 4.00 24.50 -8.61
CA SER A 311 4.89 23.43 -9.10
C SER A 311 4.29 22.04 -8.93
N TRP A 312 3.43 21.84 -7.93
CA TRP A 312 2.69 20.59 -7.71
C TRP A 312 1.40 20.84 -6.90
N LEU A 313 0.47 19.88 -6.91
CA LEU A 313 -0.82 19.96 -6.22
C LEU A 313 -1.04 18.78 -5.28
N LYS A 314 -1.67 19.05 -4.14
CA LYS A 314 -2.30 18.05 -3.27
C LYS A 314 -3.82 18.18 -3.40
N VAL A 315 -4.48 17.14 -3.89
CA VAL A 315 -5.93 17.09 -4.03
C VAL A 315 -6.52 16.17 -2.97
N THR A 316 -7.41 16.70 -2.15
CA THR A 316 -8.07 15.98 -1.06
C THR A 316 -9.58 15.98 -1.28
N PRO A 317 -10.15 14.92 -1.88
CA PRO A 317 -11.59 14.75 -1.99
C PRO A 317 -12.21 14.32 -0.65
N TYR A 318 -13.43 14.78 -0.38
CA TYR A 318 -14.20 14.29 0.77
C TYR A 318 -14.64 12.83 0.56
N GLU A 319 -14.54 12.01 1.61
CA GLU A 319 -14.95 10.59 1.64
C GLU A 319 -14.41 9.68 0.51
N GLN A 320 -13.20 9.93 0.00
CA GLN A 320 -12.55 9.05 -0.99
C GLN A 320 -13.47 8.74 -2.18
N ALA A 321 -13.87 9.77 -2.92
CA ALA A 321 -14.92 9.68 -3.93
C ALA A 321 -14.48 10.16 -5.32
N VAL A 322 -13.19 10.46 -5.51
CA VAL A 322 -12.68 11.02 -6.77
C VAL A 322 -11.60 10.13 -7.36
N VAL A 323 -11.69 9.86 -8.66
CA VAL A 323 -10.59 9.35 -9.49
C VAL A 323 -10.13 10.43 -10.47
N GLY A 324 -9.01 10.23 -11.15
CA GLY A 324 -8.40 11.27 -11.94
C GLY A 324 -7.02 10.90 -12.45
N TYR A 325 -6.48 11.77 -13.30
CA TYR A 325 -5.15 11.61 -13.87
C TYR A 325 -4.57 12.97 -14.26
N GLN A 326 -3.28 12.96 -14.54
CA GLN A 326 -2.54 14.07 -15.09
C GLN A 326 -2.11 13.75 -16.51
N VAL A 327 -2.10 14.76 -17.38
CA VAL A 327 -1.58 14.66 -18.74
C VAL A 327 -0.67 15.85 -19.03
N PHE A 328 0.41 15.60 -19.75
CA PHE A 328 1.29 16.61 -20.33
C PHE A 328 1.16 16.57 -21.83
N GLY A 329 1.21 17.72 -22.47
CA GLY A 329 1.35 17.78 -23.91
C GLY A 329 2.02 19.05 -24.35
N SER A 330 2.29 19.15 -25.64
CA SER A 330 2.82 20.37 -26.24
C SER A 330 1.70 21.24 -26.80
N PRO A 331 1.87 22.58 -26.84
CA PRO A 331 0.90 23.48 -27.49
C PRO A 331 0.68 23.16 -28.98
N ASP A 332 1.69 22.63 -29.66
CA ASP A 332 1.63 22.24 -31.07
C ASP A 332 1.15 20.79 -31.31
N GLN A 333 0.76 20.09 -30.25
CA GLN A 333 0.25 18.72 -30.30
C GLN A 333 1.22 17.75 -31.00
N THR A 334 2.51 17.87 -30.71
CA THR A 334 3.58 16.99 -31.21
C THR A 334 3.89 15.85 -30.26
N PHE A 335 3.72 16.03 -28.95
CA PHE A 335 3.81 14.95 -27.96
C PHE A 335 2.73 15.05 -26.87
N MET A 336 2.46 13.92 -26.23
CA MET A 336 1.60 13.82 -25.05
C MET A 336 2.04 12.66 -24.15
N ALA A 337 1.98 12.85 -22.83
CA ALA A 337 2.26 11.84 -21.82
C ALA A 337 1.16 11.82 -20.75
N GLY A 338 0.60 10.65 -20.47
CA GLY A 338 -0.29 10.44 -19.31
C GLY A 338 0.51 10.06 -18.08
N MET A 339 0.05 10.46 -16.91
CA MET A 339 0.62 10.05 -15.63
C MET A 339 -0.46 9.86 -14.57
N GLU A 340 -0.34 8.77 -13.82
CA GLU A 340 -1.18 8.50 -12.66
C GLU A 340 -0.79 9.43 -11.49
N PRO A 341 -1.76 9.93 -10.70
CA PRO A 341 -1.45 10.65 -9.49
C PRO A 341 -0.75 9.75 -8.47
N ALA A 342 0.17 10.30 -7.68
CA ALA A 342 0.75 9.53 -6.59
C ALA A 342 -0.26 9.37 -5.45
N MET A 343 -0.55 8.12 -5.07
CA MET A 343 -1.52 7.82 -3.99
C MET A 343 -0.89 7.73 -2.60
N ILE A 344 0.29 7.10 -2.50
CA ILE A 344 0.90 6.78 -1.21
C ILE A 344 2.36 7.19 -1.27
N PRO A 345 2.72 8.32 -0.63
CA PRO A 345 4.11 8.66 -0.40
C PRO A 345 4.82 7.54 0.36
N THR A 346 6.03 7.18 -0.04
CA THR A 346 6.81 6.14 0.64
C THR A 346 8.25 6.55 0.86
N ASN A 347 8.94 5.87 1.77
CA ASN A 347 10.35 6.12 2.05
C ASN A 347 11.30 5.47 1.03
N MET A 348 10.79 4.61 0.14
CA MET A 348 11.56 3.99 -0.94
C MET A 348 10.73 3.89 -2.20
N THR A 349 11.23 4.51 -3.27
CA THR A 349 10.60 4.54 -4.59
C THR A 349 11.63 4.21 -5.65
N THR A 350 11.19 3.54 -6.72
CA THR A 350 12.01 3.28 -7.89
C THR A 350 11.46 4.01 -9.10
N LEU A 351 12.35 4.51 -9.94
CA LEU A 351 12.05 4.98 -11.30
C LEU A 351 12.68 3.95 -12.24
N PRO A 352 11.94 2.89 -12.62
CA PRO A 352 12.53 1.69 -13.21
C PRO A 352 12.95 1.87 -14.68
N TYR A 353 12.72 3.04 -15.27
CA TYR A 353 13.08 3.36 -16.65
C TYR A 353 13.48 4.84 -16.75
N THR A 354 14.78 5.10 -16.80
CA THR A 354 15.34 6.45 -16.96
C THR A 354 16.53 6.45 -17.92
N PRO A 355 16.35 5.96 -19.16
CA PRO A 355 17.44 5.88 -20.12
C PRO A 355 17.93 7.27 -20.53
N THR A 356 19.23 7.39 -20.74
CA THR A 356 19.85 8.57 -21.33
C THR A 356 20.71 8.13 -22.50
N THR A 357 20.31 8.49 -23.72
CA THR A 357 21.01 8.08 -24.95
C THR A 357 21.11 9.26 -25.92
N ASP A 358 21.73 9.05 -27.08
CA ASP A 358 21.73 10.06 -28.14
C ASP A 358 20.32 10.39 -28.64
N GLU A 359 19.36 9.47 -28.49
CA GLU A 359 17.96 9.63 -28.92
C GLU A 359 17.04 10.10 -27.79
N LEU A 360 17.29 9.67 -26.56
CA LEU A 360 16.38 9.85 -25.42
C LEU A 360 17.03 10.67 -24.31
N TRP A 361 16.21 11.51 -23.67
CA TRP A 361 16.53 12.17 -22.41
C TRP A 361 15.56 11.69 -21.33
N SER A 362 16.01 11.69 -20.08
CA SER A 362 15.18 11.37 -18.91
C SER A 362 15.22 12.51 -17.88
N GLY A 363 14.05 13.03 -17.56
CA GLY A 363 13.80 13.92 -16.44
C GLY A 363 13.15 13.18 -15.29
N PHE A 364 13.33 13.66 -14.07
CA PHE A 364 12.58 13.16 -12.92
C PHE A 364 12.35 14.24 -11.89
N GLY A 365 11.34 14.04 -11.06
CA GLY A 365 11.06 14.91 -9.93
C GLY A 365 10.77 14.13 -8.67
N VAL A 366 11.06 14.75 -7.53
CA VAL A 366 10.80 14.26 -6.18
C VAL A 366 10.03 15.33 -5.43
N ILE A 367 9.03 14.94 -4.67
CA ILE A 367 8.24 15.79 -3.80
C ILE A 367 8.40 15.29 -2.37
N ASN A 368 8.60 16.22 -1.44
CA ASN A 368 8.43 16.00 -0.02
C ASN A 368 6.99 16.40 0.37
N PRO A 369 6.01 15.48 0.47
CA PRO A 369 4.64 15.84 0.83
C PRO A 369 4.45 16.02 2.35
N THR A 370 5.51 15.94 3.15
CA THR A 370 5.45 15.98 4.61
C THR A 370 5.69 17.38 5.16
N ASP A 371 5.27 17.60 6.40
CA ASP A 371 5.52 18.84 7.14
C ASP A 371 6.95 18.95 7.71
N ASP A 372 7.76 17.89 7.54
CA ASP A 372 9.14 17.82 8.01
C ASP A 372 10.13 17.88 6.85
N ASN A 373 11.37 18.27 7.14
CA ASN A 373 12.45 18.13 6.18
C ASN A 373 12.76 16.65 5.94
N ILE A 374 12.99 16.27 4.69
CA ILE A 374 13.48 14.94 4.33
C ILE A 374 14.86 15.03 3.69
N CYS A 375 15.60 13.93 3.74
CA CYS A 375 16.88 13.74 3.06
C CYS A 375 16.68 12.61 2.07
N VAL A 376 16.71 12.92 0.77
CA VAL A 376 16.52 11.93 -0.30
C VAL A 376 17.88 11.53 -0.84
N GLN A 377 18.24 10.25 -0.71
CA GLN A 377 19.36 9.66 -1.42
C GLN A 377 18.89 9.16 -2.78
N ILE A 378 19.65 9.48 -3.84
CA ILE A 378 19.31 9.11 -5.21
C ILE A 378 20.47 8.31 -5.79
N GLY A 379 20.27 7.01 -5.99
CA GLY A 379 21.23 6.13 -6.64
C GLY A 379 20.89 5.97 -8.12
N GLY A 380 21.87 6.21 -8.99
CA GLY A 380 21.82 5.81 -10.40
C GLY A 380 22.45 4.43 -10.59
N LEU A 381 21.68 3.50 -11.16
CA LEU A 381 22.10 2.10 -11.30
C LEU A 381 22.04 1.64 -12.76
N ASP A 382 22.87 0.67 -13.09
CA ASP A 382 22.81 -0.05 -14.36
C ASP A 382 21.91 -1.31 -14.27
N ASP A 383 21.84 -2.07 -15.37
CA ASP A 383 21.02 -3.29 -15.44
C ASP A 383 21.59 -4.47 -14.62
N GLN A 384 22.88 -4.46 -14.33
CA GLN A 384 23.54 -5.48 -13.51
C GLN A 384 23.40 -5.20 -12.02
N GLY A 385 23.01 -3.98 -11.67
CA GLY A 385 22.84 -3.48 -10.32
C GLY A 385 24.08 -2.88 -9.71
N ASN A 386 25.04 -2.51 -10.55
CA ASN A 386 26.14 -1.68 -10.12
C ASN A 386 25.60 -0.27 -9.87
N ILE A 387 26.01 0.30 -8.74
CA ILE A 387 25.80 1.72 -8.46
C ILE A 387 26.78 2.49 -9.34
N VAL A 388 26.25 3.19 -10.34
CA VAL A 388 27.03 4.03 -11.24
C VAL A 388 27.41 5.32 -10.53
N SER A 389 26.46 5.92 -9.82
CA SER A 389 26.62 7.17 -9.10
C SER A 389 25.59 7.30 -7.99
N VAL A 390 25.91 8.10 -6.97
CA VAL A 390 25.01 8.40 -5.86
C VAL A 390 25.02 9.91 -5.63
N PHE A 391 23.82 10.49 -5.58
CA PHE A 391 23.62 11.82 -5.03
C PHE A 391 23.22 11.68 -3.56
N ASP A 392 24.19 11.94 -2.69
CA ASP A 392 24.02 11.79 -1.25
C ASP A 392 23.19 12.94 -0.68
N CYS A 393 22.04 12.59 -0.11
CA CYS A 393 21.21 13.45 0.71
C CYS A 393 20.85 14.80 0.09
N ASN A 394 19.91 14.78 -0.86
CA ASN A 394 19.19 16.00 -1.22
C ASN A 394 18.26 16.39 -0.07
N ARG A 395 18.64 17.40 0.71
CA ARG A 395 17.77 17.93 1.77
C ARG A 395 16.63 18.72 1.13
N MET A 396 15.43 18.26 1.36
CA MET A 396 14.20 18.88 0.87
C MET A 396 13.44 19.48 2.04
N ASP A 397 13.10 20.77 1.91
CA ASP A 397 12.23 21.48 2.84
C ASP A 397 10.80 20.89 2.81
N PRO A 398 9.94 21.16 3.82
CA PRO A 398 8.58 20.64 3.85
C PRO A 398 7.83 21.08 2.61
N HIS A 399 7.06 20.18 1.99
CA HIS A 399 6.28 20.47 0.78
C HIS A 399 7.10 20.86 -0.46
N SER A 400 8.43 20.88 -0.39
CA SER A 400 9.27 21.26 -1.54
C SER A 400 9.29 20.18 -2.62
N LYS A 401 9.65 20.60 -3.82
CA LYS A 401 9.84 19.77 -4.99
C LYS A 401 11.26 19.97 -5.53
N PHE A 402 11.87 18.87 -5.93
CA PHE A 402 13.14 18.84 -6.63
C PHE A 402 12.89 18.27 -8.03
N ILE A 403 13.36 18.95 -9.07
CA ILE A 403 13.28 18.48 -10.46
C ILE A 403 14.63 18.63 -11.14
N THR A 404 15.02 17.61 -11.91
CA THR A 404 16.28 17.62 -12.65
C THR A 404 16.24 16.60 -13.80
N THR A 405 17.26 16.60 -14.64
CA THR A 405 17.49 15.52 -15.60
C THR A 405 18.54 14.55 -15.06
N VAL A 406 18.53 13.30 -15.56
CA VAL A 406 19.57 12.32 -15.22
C VAL A 406 20.95 12.84 -15.67
N GLU A 407 21.00 13.53 -16.82
CA GLU A 407 22.21 14.18 -17.35
C GLU A 407 22.74 15.28 -16.43
N ASP A 408 21.87 16.18 -15.97
CA ASP A 408 22.29 17.30 -15.12
C ASP A 408 22.76 16.81 -13.74
N LEU A 409 22.12 15.76 -13.20
CA LEU A 409 22.47 15.25 -11.88
C LEU A 409 23.75 14.39 -11.89
N PHE A 410 23.98 13.59 -12.93
CA PHE A 410 25.05 12.59 -12.97
C PHE A 410 26.14 12.84 -14.03
N GLY A 411 25.99 13.88 -14.86
CA GLY A 411 26.96 14.27 -15.88
C GLY A 411 27.27 13.14 -16.86
N ASP A 412 28.56 12.93 -17.15
CA ASP A 412 29.05 11.94 -18.11
C ASP A 412 28.65 10.49 -17.77
N GLN A 413 28.23 10.22 -16.53
CA GLN A 413 27.79 8.90 -16.08
C GLN A 413 26.33 8.61 -16.45
N ALA A 414 25.54 9.60 -16.85
CA ALA A 414 24.10 9.46 -17.11
C ALA A 414 23.78 8.37 -18.14
N SER A 415 24.62 8.21 -19.17
CA SER A 415 24.45 7.19 -20.21
C SER A 415 24.57 5.74 -19.72
N GLN A 416 25.16 5.52 -18.54
CA GLN A 416 25.30 4.20 -17.91
C GLN A 416 24.14 3.89 -16.95
N ILE A 417 23.36 4.91 -16.57
CA ILE A 417 22.23 4.78 -15.66
C ILE A 417 21.00 4.36 -16.45
N THR A 418 20.40 3.24 -16.07
CA THR A 418 19.19 2.72 -16.72
C THR A 418 17.95 2.90 -15.84
N TRP A 419 18.13 3.05 -14.53
CA TRP A 419 17.05 3.29 -13.57
C TRP A 419 17.55 4.00 -12.30
N LEU A 420 16.63 4.61 -11.56
CA LEU A 420 16.93 5.30 -10.30
C LEU A 420 16.29 4.63 -9.09
N ARG A 421 17.06 4.53 -8.00
CA ARG A 421 16.57 4.15 -6.67
C ARG A 421 16.58 5.36 -5.77
N LEU A 422 15.45 5.68 -5.18
CA LEU A 422 15.30 6.80 -4.27
C LEU A 422 14.94 6.25 -2.89
N ASN A 423 15.63 6.74 -1.86
CA ASN A 423 15.31 6.42 -0.48
C ASN A 423 15.41 7.62 0.46
N THR A 424 14.56 7.64 1.49
CA THR A 424 14.62 8.59 2.59
C THR A 424 14.92 7.86 3.89
N GLU A 425 15.75 8.46 4.75
CA GLU A 425 15.97 7.92 6.11
C GLU A 425 14.77 8.15 7.02
N ARG A 426 14.06 9.27 6.81
CA ARG A 426 12.89 9.71 7.56
C ARG A 426 11.88 10.36 6.62
N GLY A 427 10.60 10.24 6.97
CA GLY A 427 9.51 10.77 6.16
C GLY A 427 9.24 9.94 4.92
N THR A 428 8.37 10.44 4.08
CA THR A 428 7.94 9.81 2.83
C THR A 428 8.12 10.79 1.68
N MET A 429 8.18 10.28 0.45
CA MET A 429 8.27 11.09 -0.76
C MET A 429 7.34 10.54 -1.85
N SER A 430 7.05 11.38 -2.82
CA SER A 430 6.52 10.99 -4.12
C SER A 430 7.57 11.30 -5.19
N ALA A 431 7.72 10.44 -6.19
CA ALA A 431 8.64 10.68 -7.29
C ALA A 431 8.03 10.25 -8.61
N PHE A 432 8.45 10.85 -9.72
CA PHE A 432 8.03 10.50 -11.08
C PHE A 432 9.19 10.65 -12.04
N SER A 433 9.11 10.01 -13.20
CA SER A 433 10.05 10.18 -14.32
C SER A 433 9.30 10.55 -15.59
N ILE A 434 9.92 11.37 -16.41
CA ILE A 434 9.50 11.68 -17.77
C ILE A 434 10.62 11.28 -18.71
N VAL A 435 10.29 10.56 -19.78
CA VAL A 435 11.23 10.19 -20.84
C VAL A 435 10.73 10.78 -22.14
N GLY A 436 11.58 11.52 -22.83
CA GLY A 436 11.27 12.07 -24.14
C GLY A 436 12.40 11.81 -25.12
N ASN A 437 12.12 11.94 -26.40
CA ASN A 437 13.17 12.00 -27.40
C ASN A 437 13.69 13.44 -27.58
N ARG A 438 14.91 13.56 -28.09
CA ARG A 438 15.60 14.85 -28.20
C ARG A 438 15.01 15.78 -29.27
N ASP A 439 14.34 15.21 -30.27
CA ASP A 439 13.59 15.95 -31.29
C ASP A 439 12.18 16.37 -30.83
N ARG A 440 11.78 16.02 -29.59
CA ARG A 440 10.50 16.40 -28.97
C ARG A 440 9.29 15.96 -29.79
N THR A 441 9.32 14.74 -30.31
CA THR A 441 8.18 14.13 -31.02
C THR A 441 7.49 13.04 -30.20
N THR A 442 8.12 12.58 -29.11
CA THR A 442 7.53 11.62 -28.17
C THR A 442 7.84 12.00 -26.73
N LEU A 443 6.89 11.71 -25.84
CA LEU A 443 7.00 11.94 -24.41
C LEU A 443 6.26 10.83 -23.68
N SER A 444 6.81 10.38 -22.56
CA SER A 444 6.20 9.38 -21.69
C SER A 444 6.39 9.76 -20.24
N GLY A 445 5.38 9.49 -19.41
CA GLY A 445 5.41 9.72 -17.97
C GLY A 445 5.30 8.39 -17.21
N LEU A 446 5.99 8.27 -16.09
CA LEU A 446 5.83 7.16 -15.17
C LEU A 446 5.89 7.65 -13.73
N GLN A 447 4.82 7.41 -12.98
CA GLN A 447 4.82 7.62 -11.55
C GLN A 447 5.75 6.59 -10.89
N GLY A 448 6.54 7.02 -9.90
CA GLY A 448 7.50 6.17 -9.24
C GLY A 448 6.83 4.99 -8.53
N VAL A 449 7.42 3.81 -8.69
CA VAL A 449 6.88 2.58 -8.12
C VAL A 449 7.36 2.46 -6.69
N SER A 450 6.42 2.59 -5.74
CA SER A 450 6.69 2.32 -4.35
C SER A 450 7.08 0.86 -4.16
N THR A 451 8.19 0.64 -3.45
CA THR A 451 8.74 -0.70 -3.20
C THR A 451 8.83 -1.01 -1.71
N TYR A 452 7.86 -0.50 -0.94
CA TYR A 452 7.76 -0.76 0.50
C TYR A 452 7.90 -2.25 0.80
N ASN A 453 9.02 -2.63 1.41
CA ASN A 453 9.14 -3.94 2.04
C ASN A 453 8.30 -3.88 3.31
N LYS A 454 7.30 -4.75 3.40
CA LYS A 454 6.46 -4.89 4.59
C LYS A 454 7.25 -5.32 5.83
N GLU A 455 8.53 -5.63 5.67
CA GLU A 455 9.52 -5.76 6.73
C GLU A 455 9.80 -4.38 7.34
N GLY A 456 8.83 -3.92 8.15
CA GLY A 456 9.01 -2.88 9.15
C GLY A 456 9.91 -3.34 10.32
N ASP A 457 10.99 -4.06 10.02
CA ASP A 457 12.15 -4.07 10.89
C ASP A 457 13.13 -3.07 10.30
N ILE A 458 13.26 -1.98 11.04
CA ILE A 458 14.36 -1.04 10.93
C ILE A 458 15.66 -1.86 11.05
N TYR A 459 16.23 -2.29 9.93
CA TYR A 459 17.65 -2.55 9.84
C TYR A 459 18.34 -1.19 9.87
N LEU A 460 18.37 -0.56 11.05
CA LEU A 460 19.47 0.33 11.39
C LEU A 460 20.71 -0.47 11.08
N ALA A 461 21.50 0.04 10.13
CA ALA A 461 22.74 -0.52 9.66
C ALA A 461 23.35 -1.56 10.62
N ASN A 462 23.19 -2.84 10.30
CA ASN A 462 24.26 -3.77 10.58
C ASN A 462 25.42 -3.32 9.70
N PHE A 463 26.21 -2.37 10.18
CA PHE A 463 27.65 -2.54 10.04
C PHE A 463 27.93 -3.89 10.69
N GLU A 464 28.38 -4.84 9.88
CA GLU A 464 28.74 -6.17 10.33
C GLU A 464 29.56 -6.06 11.62
N HIS A 465 29.01 -6.65 12.67
CA HIS A 465 29.71 -6.88 13.94
C HIS A 465 30.75 -8.01 13.80
N ASP A 466 31.10 -8.39 12.57
CA ASP A 466 32.18 -9.29 12.22
C ASP A 466 33.41 -8.43 11.91
N ASN A 467 34.09 -7.93 12.96
CA ASN A 467 35.54 -7.66 12.95
C ASN A 467 36.11 -6.93 14.19
N ILE A 468 35.49 -7.04 15.37
CA ILE A 468 36.21 -6.65 16.61
C ILE A 468 37.51 -7.46 16.75
N GLN A 469 37.50 -8.74 16.34
CA GLN A 469 38.70 -9.58 16.36
C GLN A 469 39.75 -9.12 15.33
N THR A 470 39.35 -8.70 14.13
CA THR A 470 40.28 -8.19 13.11
C THR A 470 40.86 -6.81 13.48
N LEU A 471 40.13 -5.97 14.20
CA LEU A 471 40.67 -4.71 14.73
C LEU A 471 41.68 -4.94 15.85
N LEU A 472 41.47 -5.96 16.69
CA LEU A 472 42.44 -6.39 17.71
C LEU A 472 43.67 -7.06 17.08
N ASP A 473 43.49 -7.89 16.05
CA ASP A 473 44.56 -8.58 15.32
C ASP A 473 45.40 -7.61 14.47
N GLN A 474 44.85 -6.45 14.09
CA GLN A 474 45.55 -5.34 13.41
C GLN A 474 46.34 -4.42 14.37
N GLY A 475 46.44 -4.77 15.66
CA GLY A 475 47.37 -4.12 16.59
C GLY A 475 46.86 -2.84 17.27
N TRP A 476 45.53 -2.60 17.27
CA TRP A 476 44.94 -1.54 18.07
C TRP A 476 45.01 -1.89 19.56
N ARG A 477 45.92 -1.25 20.29
CA ARG A 477 46.06 -1.40 21.74
C ARG A 477 45.07 -0.50 22.46
N GLU A 478 44.31 -1.12 23.37
CA GLU A 478 43.46 -0.43 24.34
C GLU A 478 44.33 0.44 25.26
N THR A 479 44.23 1.76 25.12
CA THR A 479 44.87 2.71 26.04
C THR A 479 44.05 2.74 27.33
N ARG A 480 44.52 2.07 28.38
CA ARG A 480 43.97 2.25 29.73
C ARG A 480 44.34 3.65 30.23
N PHE A 481 43.32 4.47 30.48
CA PHE A 481 43.43 5.61 31.37
C PHE A 481 42.97 5.18 32.77
N ASP A 482 43.92 5.13 33.69
CA ASP A 482 43.67 5.14 35.13
C ASP A 482 43.18 6.55 35.55
N ASP A 483 42.43 6.56 36.65
CA ASP A 483 41.93 7.69 37.44
C ASP A 483 40.57 8.33 37.09
N GLU A 484 39.60 7.90 37.91
CA GLU A 484 38.63 8.70 38.67
C GLU A 484 37.85 9.81 37.94
N ARG A 485 36.73 9.33 37.37
CA ARG A 485 35.35 9.89 37.32
C ARG A 485 34.83 10.01 35.89
N PRO A 486 33.87 9.15 35.49
CA PRO A 486 33.06 9.41 34.31
C PRO A 486 31.58 9.60 34.66
N LEU A 487 31.03 10.76 34.31
CA LEU A 487 29.63 10.87 33.92
C LEU A 487 29.54 10.27 32.50
N LYS A 488 29.15 9.00 32.42
CA LYS A 488 28.90 8.29 31.15
C LYS A 488 27.50 8.63 30.64
N VAL A 489 27.42 9.06 29.38
CA VAL A 489 26.21 8.94 28.54
C VAL A 489 26.59 7.99 27.41
N LEU A 490 26.22 6.72 27.57
CA LEU A 490 26.13 5.68 26.54
C LEU A 490 25.63 4.40 27.24
N ASP A 491 24.31 4.20 27.24
CA ASP A 491 23.68 2.93 27.59
C ASP A 491 22.83 2.46 26.41
N PHE A 492 23.25 1.37 25.76
CA PHE A 492 22.43 0.58 24.85
C PHE A 492 22.06 -0.74 25.55
N PHE A 493 20.86 -1.23 25.23
CA PHE A 493 20.17 -2.43 25.70
C PHE A 493 21.07 -3.57 26.25
N SER A 494 20.75 -4.09 27.44
CA SER A 494 21.17 -5.43 27.85
C SER A 494 20.04 -6.44 27.61
N ILE A 495 20.38 -7.59 27.02
CA ILE A 495 19.53 -8.78 26.98
C ILE A 495 20.16 -9.76 27.96
N GLU A 496 19.51 -9.99 29.10
CA GLU A 496 19.90 -11.04 30.03
C GLU A 496 19.02 -12.28 29.80
N SER A 497 19.63 -13.40 29.43
CA SER A 497 18.97 -14.70 29.38
C SER A 497 19.15 -15.42 30.71
N TYR A 498 18.08 -15.64 31.46
CA TYR A 498 18.09 -16.49 32.65
C TYR A 498 17.86 -17.95 32.27
N TYR A 499 18.64 -18.87 32.85
CA TYR A 499 18.49 -20.31 32.66
C TYR A 499 18.10 -20.94 34.00
N GLU A 500 16.85 -21.38 34.14
CA GLU A 500 16.47 -22.31 35.20
C GLU A 500 15.73 -23.51 34.60
N ALA A 501 16.24 -24.69 34.90
CA ALA A 501 15.86 -25.94 34.25
C ALA A 501 14.69 -26.60 34.97
N VAL A 502 13.45 -26.19 34.69
CA VAL A 502 12.26 -27.08 34.78
C VAL A 502 11.24 -26.68 33.71
N ASN A 503 10.87 -27.63 32.84
CA ASN A 503 9.76 -27.61 31.85
C ASN A 503 9.90 -26.87 30.51
N GLY A 504 11.09 -26.48 30.07
CA GLY A 504 11.39 -26.35 28.63
C GLY A 504 10.59 -25.32 27.81
N ILE A 505 9.96 -24.32 28.43
CA ILE A 505 9.33 -23.21 27.72
C ILE A 505 10.33 -22.04 27.67
N LYS A 506 10.63 -21.55 26.47
CA LYS A 506 11.41 -20.31 26.28
C LYS A 506 10.45 -19.14 26.13
N HIS A 507 10.55 -18.15 27.01
CA HIS A 507 9.97 -16.83 26.79
C HIS A 507 11.11 -15.84 26.49
N LEU A 508 11.01 -15.15 25.36
CA LEU A 508 11.84 -13.99 25.04
C LEU A 508 11.03 -12.74 25.40
N GLN A 509 11.56 -11.87 26.25
CA GLN A 509 10.90 -10.61 26.59
C GLN A 509 11.91 -9.47 26.34
N ALA A 510 11.62 -8.62 25.35
CA ALA A 510 12.38 -7.40 25.13
C ALA A 510 11.83 -6.30 26.06
N ARG A 511 12.71 -5.63 26.81
CA ARG A 511 12.36 -4.46 27.65
C ARG A 511 12.79 -3.17 26.95
N LYS A 512 11.87 -2.21 26.87
CA LYS A 512 12.17 -0.81 26.54
C LYS A 512 12.11 0.00 27.83
N PHE A 513 13.22 0.61 28.24
CA PHE A 513 13.21 1.60 29.30
C PHE A 513 12.94 2.97 28.68
N CYS A 514 11.82 3.60 29.04
CA CYS A 514 11.66 5.05 28.84
C CYS A 514 12.02 5.73 30.16
N ARG A 515 13.00 6.65 30.15
CA ARG A 515 13.17 7.60 31.25
C ARG A 515 12.40 8.87 30.93
N GLU A 516 11.61 9.31 31.89
CA GLU A 516 10.86 10.55 31.87
C GLU A 516 11.80 11.77 31.91
N TYR A 517 11.55 12.75 31.04
CA TYR A 517 11.81 14.14 31.36
C TYR A 517 10.48 14.87 31.28
N TYR A 518 10.13 15.54 32.39
CA TYR A 518 8.96 16.39 32.54
C TYR A 518 8.96 17.50 31.48
N TYR A 519 7.97 17.51 30.59
CA TYR A 519 7.32 18.73 30.09
C TYR A 519 5.87 18.40 29.73
N TRP A 520 4.97 19.28 30.15
CA TRP A 520 3.51 19.15 30.04
C TRP A 520 3.04 19.20 28.58
N GLY A 521 2.18 18.25 28.22
CA GLY A 521 1.51 18.15 26.93
C GLY A 521 1.28 16.70 26.53
N ARG A 522 0.32 16.01 27.18
CA ARG A 522 -0.04 14.62 26.85
C ARG A 522 -1.33 14.57 26.01
N VAL A 523 -1.22 13.96 24.84
CA VAL A 523 -2.21 13.00 24.35
C VAL A 523 -1.43 11.71 24.12
N VAL A 524 -1.78 10.65 24.82
CA VAL A 524 -1.20 9.31 24.61
C VAL A 524 -2.35 8.39 24.29
N GLU A 525 -2.46 7.96 23.04
CA GLU A 525 -3.27 6.80 22.69
C GLU A 525 -2.47 5.54 23.04
N GLN A 526 -2.98 4.72 23.97
CA GLN A 526 -2.47 3.37 24.19
C GLN A 526 -3.42 2.36 23.58
N ILE A 527 -2.92 1.58 22.61
CA ILE A 527 -3.62 0.43 22.06
C ILE A 527 -2.94 -0.82 22.61
N ALA A 528 -3.69 -1.70 23.28
CA ALA A 528 -3.21 -2.99 23.76
C ALA A 528 -3.85 -4.11 22.94
N PHE A 529 -3.01 -5.05 22.46
CA PHE A 529 -3.47 -6.25 21.76
C PHE A 529 -3.36 -7.45 22.70
N ILE A 530 -4.45 -8.21 22.85
CA ILE A 530 -4.46 -9.46 23.63
C ILE A 530 -4.97 -10.58 22.74
N SER A 531 -4.16 -11.63 22.57
CA SER A 531 -4.51 -12.85 21.84
C SER A 531 -4.30 -14.06 22.76
N PRO A 532 -5.32 -14.52 23.49
CA PRO A 532 -5.20 -15.73 24.30
C PRO A 532 -5.22 -16.99 23.41
N TYR A 533 -4.39 -17.98 23.77
CA TYR A 533 -4.32 -19.30 23.12
C TYR A 533 -5.18 -20.32 23.88
N PHE A 534 -5.95 -21.14 23.16
CA PHE A 534 -6.81 -22.17 23.74
C PHE A 534 -6.40 -23.57 23.23
N ALA A 535 -6.23 -24.52 24.15
CA ALA A 535 -6.13 -25.94 23.81
C ALA A 535 -7.39 -26.65 24.32
N ILE A 536 -8.24 -27.12 23.40
CA ILE A 536 -9.41 -27.95 23.70
C ILE A 536 -8.98 -29.42 23.59
N PRO A 537 -9.42 -30.33 24.49
CA PRO A 537 -9.10 -31.75 24.38
C PRO A 537 -9.53 -32.37 23.03
N SER A 538 -8.63 -33.21 22.53
CA SER A 538 -8.45 -33.88 21.23
C SER A 538 -9.61 -34.52 20.44
N ASP A 539 -10.81 -33.95 20.33
CA ASP A 539 -11.79 -34.43 19.32
C ASP A 539 -12.64 -33.36 18.63
N LYS A 540 -12.40 -32.06 18.88
CA LYS A 540 -13.11 -30.95 18.21
C LYS A 540 -12.17 -29.86 17.68
N GLU A 541 -12.67 -29.11 16.70
CA GLU A 541 -11.98 -27.98 16.06
C GLU A 541 -11.50 -26.94 17.09
N GLN A 542 -10.30 -26.40 16.86
CA GLN A 542 -9.71 -25.38 17.71
C GLN A 542 -10.39 -24.03 17.48
N LEU A 543 -10.68 -23.31 18.56
CA LEU A 543 -11.28 -21.98 18.51
C LEU A 543 -10.24 -20.92 18.88
N TYR A 544 -10.03 -19.94 18.01
CA TYR A 544 -9.20 -18.77 18.28
C TYR A 544 -10.09 -17.54 18.47
N LEU A 545 -9.94 -16.83 19.60
CA LEU A 545 -10.63 -15.58 19.90
C LEU A 545 -9.62 -14.45 20.05
N ASN A 546 -9.72 -13.43 19.19
CA ASN A 546 -8.95 -12.19 19.33
C ASN A 546 -9.86 -11.06 19.82
N PHE A 547 -9.38 -10.28 20.80
CA PHE A 547 -10.08 -9.12 21.35
C PHE A 547 -9.28 -7.85 21.08
N HIS A 548 -9.93 -6.83 20.53
CA HIS A 548 -9.39 -5.47 20.43
C HIS A 548 -10.09 -4.57 21.45
N LEU A 549 -9.33 -4.03 22.39
CA LEU A 549 -9.83 -3.09 23.40
C LEU A 549 -9.24 -1.71 23.13
N ARG A 550 -10.11 -0.72 22.91
CA ARG A 550 -9.72 0.68 22.72
C ARG A 550 -10.26 1.51 23.88
N LEU A 551 -9.36 2.20 24.59
CA LEU A 551 -9.73 3.15 25.65
C LEU A 551 -9.85 4.54 25.02
N ILE A 552 -11.01 5.18 25.20
CA ILE A 552 -11.28 6.54 24.72
C ILE A 552 -11.58 7.43 25.93
N ASP A 553 -10.63 7.56 26.85
CA ASP A 553 -10.53 8.71 27.76
C ASP A 553 -9.18 8.72 28.53
N PRO A 554 -8.24 9.61 28.20
CA PRO A 554 -6.96 9.69 28.90
C PRO A 554 -7.01 10.38 30.27
N GLU A 555 -8.11 11.05 30.65
CA GLU A 555 -8.15 11.84 31.90
C GLU A 555 -8.39 11.00 33.17
N PHE A 556 -8.85 9.74 33.04
CA PHE A 556 -9.23 8.88 34.18
C PHE A 556 -8.45 7.57 34.33
N THR A 557 -7.44 7.31 33.49
CA THR A 557 -6.58 6.14 33.65
C THR A 557 -5.36 6.50 34.49
N ASN A 558 -5.40 6.20 35.79
CA ASN A 558 -4.19 6.25 36.61
C ASN A 558 -3.36 4.96 36.41
N GLU A 559 -2.08 4.99 36.77
CA GLU A 559 -1.16 3.83 36.65
C GLU A 559 -1.57 2.60 37.47
N LEU A 560 -2.66 2.69 38.23
CA LEU A 560 -3.19 1.64 39.10
C LEU A 560 -4.47 0.99 38.55
N THR A 561 -5.02 1.47 37.43
CA THR A 561 -6.19 0.83 36.81
C THR A 561 -5.81 -0.53 36.23
N ARG A 562 -6.53 -1.58 36.65
CA ARG A 562 -6.26 -2.97 36.26
C ARG A 562 -7.39 -3.50 35.39
N TYR A 563 -7.03 -4.26 34.36
CA TYR A 563 -7.98 -4.93 33.47
C TYR A 563 -7.69 -6.43 33.40
N GLY A 564 -8.76 -7.21 33.36
CA GLY A 564 -8.68 -8.66 33.16
C GLY A 564 -9.90 -9.17 32.42
N VAL A 565 -9.67 -10.19 31.60
CA VAL A 565 -10.75 -10.97 30.98
C VAL A 565 -10.94 -12.22 31.82
N VAL A 566 -12.16 -12.40 32.32
CA VAL A 566 -12.58 -13.62 33.01
C VAL A 566 -13.59 -14.34 32.14
N TRP A 567 -13.46 -15.66 32.01
CA TRP A 567 -14.43 -16.46 31.27
C TRP A 567 -14.68 -17.81 31.93
N ARG A 568 -15.84 -18.40 31.61
CA ARG A 568 -16.20 -19.77 31.96
C ARG A 568 -16.97 -20.43 30.83
N GLU A 569 -16.81 -21.74 30.71
CA GLU A 569 -17.66 -22.58 29.87
C GLU A 569 -18.99 -22.87 30.59
N GLU A 570 -20.10 -22.85 29.87
CA GLU A 570 -21.41 -23.22 30.42
C GLU A 570 -21.40 -24.68 30.89
N GLY A 571 -21.77 -24.92 32.15
CA GLY A 571 -21.71 -26.23 32.79
C GLY A 571 -20.37 -26.53 33.49
N SER A 572 -19.35 -25.68 33.33
CA SER A 572 -18.10 -25.76 34.10
C SER A 572 -18.19 -24.95 35.40
N ASN A 573 -17.65 -25.51 36.48
CA ASN A 573 -17.43 -24.78 37.74
C ASN A 573 -16.07 -24.05 37.77
N ALA A 574 -15.25 -24.21 36.73
CA ALA A 574 -13.93 -23.60 36.64
C ALA A 574 -14.01 -22.25 35.91
N TRP A 575 -13.49 -21.21 36.56
CA TRP A 575 -13.30 -19.89 35.97
C TRP A 575 -11.85 -19.72 35.52
N HIS A 576 -11.66 -19.10 34.37
CA HIS A 576 -10.35 -18.83 33.79
C HIS A 576 -10.12 -17.31 33.73
N TRP A 577 -8.89 -16.87 33.99
CA TRP A 577 -8.51 -15.46 34.03
C TRP A 577 -7.27 -15.19 33.17
N THR A 578 -7.26 -14.05 32.48
CA THR A 578 -6.07 -13.48 31.82
C THR A 578 -6.05 -11.99 32.12
N GLY A 579 -4.97 -11.49 32.72
CA GLY A 579 -4.87 -10.08 33.12
C GLY A 579 -3.63 -9.37 32.60
N LEU A 580 -3.72 -8.04 32.57
CA LEU A 580 -2.59 -7.12 32.39
C LEU A 580 -2.14 -6.62 33.78
N THR A 581 -0.86 -6.75 34.11
CA THR A 581 -0.28 -6.18 35.35
C THR A 581 0.67 -5.03 35.02
N GLY A 582 0.47 -3.89 35.71
CA GLY A 582 1.40 -2.76 35.71
C GLY A 582 2.71 -3.07 36.43
N SER A 583 3.74 -2.29 36.11
CA SER A 583 5.16 -2.45 36.47
C SER A 583 5.49 -2.69 37.96
N TYR A 584 4.63 -2.25 38.88
CA TYR A 584 4.91 -2.27 40.32
C TYR A 584 4.98 -3.69 40.94
N ILE A 585 4.18 -4.64 40.45
CA ILE A 585 4.14 -6.01 41.01
C ILE A 585 5.43 -6.79 40.69
N MET A 586 6.03 -6.59 39.52
CA MET A 586 7.26 -7.31 39.12
C MET A 586 8.46 -6.92 39.98
N GLN A 587 8.50 -5.67 40.47
CA GLN A 587 9.55 -5.20 41.36
C GLN A 587 9.40 -5.79 42.78
N THR A 588 8.17 -5.84 43.31
CA THR A 588 7.90 -6.46 44.62
C THR A 588 8.02 -8.00 44.59
N MET A 589 7.73 -8.64 43.44
CA MET A 589 7.91 -10.08 43.22
C MET A 589 9.38 -10.47 43.08
N ALA A 590 10.22 -9.64 42.47
CA ALA A 590 11.67 -9.87 42.38
C ALA A 590 12.38 -9.73 43.74
N GLU A 591 11.83 -8.92 44.65
CA GLU A 591 12.42 -8.67 45.97
C GLU A 591 12.06 -9.72 47.04
N ASN A 592 11.02 -10.53 46.86
CA ASN A 592 10.55 -11.49 47.87
C ASN A 592 10.65 -12.95 47.40
N ASN A 593 11.78 -13.58 47.73
CA ASN A 593 12.21 -14.90 47.27
C ASN A 593 11.50 -16.12 47.93
N ARG A 594 10.18 -16.07 48.18
CA ARG A 594 9.44 -17.23 48.74
C ARG A 594 7.97 -17.23 48.33
N PHE A 595 7.57 -18.01 47.33
CA PHE A 595 6.26 -18.67 47.32
C PHE A 595 6.28 -19.95 46.47
N THR A 596 5.81 -21.04 47.06
CA THR A 596 5.40 -22.28 46.38
C THR A 596 3.93 -22.15 46.03
N VAL A 597 3.55 -22.44 44.78
CA VAL A 597 2.16 -22.43 44.32
C VAL A 597 1.35 -23.46 45.11
N PHE A 598 0.43 -22.99 45.94
CA PHE A 598 -0.63 -23.80 46.54
C PHE A 598 -2.00 -23.29 46.11
N GLN A 599 -2.83 -24.23 45.64
CA GLN A 599 -4.27 -24.06 45.49
C GLN A 599 -4.90 -23.71 46.85
N SER A 600 -5.36 -22.47 47.02
CA SER A 600 -6.57 -22.14 47.79
C SER A 600 -6.98 -20.69 47.54
N TRP A 601 -8.26 -20.49 47.22
CA TRP A 601 -8.95 -19.21 47.28
C TRP A 601 -8.69 -18.53 48.64
N ASN A 602 -8.08 -17.35 48.62
CA ASN A 602 -7.87 -16.52 49.81
C ASN A 602 -8.95 -15.43 49.92
N GLN A 603 -9.35 -15.15 51.16
CA GLN A 603 -10.45 -14.29 51.60
C GLN A 603 -10.25 -12.77 51.41
N GLU A 604 -9.35 -12.31 50.53
CA GLU A 604 -9.12 -10.88 50.27
C GLU A 604 -9.93 -10.32 49.08
N VAL A 605 -10.87 -11.10 48.54
CA VAL A 605 -11.75 -10.66 47.44
C VAL A 605 -13.05 -10.05 47.96
N HIS A 606 -12.94 -9.13 48.93
CA HIS A 606 -14.08 -8.37 49.46
C HIS A 606 -14.25 -6.97 48.86
N GLN A 607 -13.57 -6.67 47.75
CA GLN A 607 -13.80 -5.44 46.98
C GLN A 607 -13.93 -5.76 45.48
N MET A 608 -14.98 -6.49 45.12
CA MET A 608 -15.43 -6.61 43.73
C MET A 608 -16.45 -5.51 43.46
N THR A 609 -16.11 -4.50 42.65
CA THR A 609 -16.98 -3.32 42.52
C THR A 609 -18.01 -3.37 41.38
N ARG A 610 -17.85 -4.18 40.31
CA ARG A 610 -18.92 -4.52 39.32
C ARG A 610 -18.48 -5.59 38.28
N TRP A 611 -19.42 -6.36 37.76
CA TRP A 611 -19.26 -7.40 36.72
C TRP A 611 -20.24 -7.14 35.57
N ILE A 612 -19.77 -7.16 34.32
CA ILE A 612 -20.62 -7.00 33.13
C ILE A 612 -20.52 -8.27 32.28
N PRO A 613 -21.52 -9.17 32.33
CA PRO A 613 -21.57 -10.33 31.46
C PRO A 613 -22.10 -9.99 30.07
N PHE A 614 -21.54 -10.62 29.05
CA PHE A 614 -22.20 -10.73 27.75
C PHE A 614 -22.04 -12.15 27.17
N GLU A 615 -23.00 -12.55 26.33
CA GLU A 615 -23.04 -13.89 25.72
C GLU A 615 -22.64 -13.80 24.25
N ILE A 616 -21.77 -14.72 23.82
CA ILE A 616 -21.39 -14.86 22.41
C ILE A 616 -22.08 -16.11 21.87
N GLN A 617 -22.93 -15.95 20.84
CA GLN A 617 -23.50 -17.09 20.13
C GLN A 617 -22.45 -17.73 19.22
N LEU A 618 -22.22 -19.03 19.39
CA LEU A 618 -21.27 -19.80 18.58
C LEU A 618 -21.93 -20.35 17.30
N PRO A 619 -21.15 -20.66 16.25
CA PRO A 619 -21.63 -21.29 15.03
C PRO A 619 -22.40 -22.60 15.27
N SER A 620 -23.26 -22.98 14.33
CA SER A 620 -24.21 -24.11 14.48
C SER A 620 -23.55 -25.48 14.68
N ASN A 621 -22.29 -25.66 14.23
CA ASN A 621 -21.49 -26.87 14.50
C ASN A 621 -20.93 -26.93 15.93
N LEU A 622 -21.04 -25.84 16.70
CA LEU A 622 -20.73 -25.73 18.13
C LEU A 622 -22.01 -25.45 18.96
N ALA A 623 -23.19 -25.61 18.37
CA ALA A 623 -24.47 -25.39 19.05
C ALA A 623 -24.62 -26.32 20.26
N GLY A 624 -24.56 -25.74 21.45
CA GLY A 624 -24.61 -26.43 22.73
C GLY A 624 -23.62 -25.90 23.78
N SER A 625 -22.61 -25.14 23.36
CA SER A 625 -21.66 -24.47 24.26
C SER A 625 -21.92 -22.96 24.28
N ARG A 626 -22.22 -22.38 25.44
CA ARG A 626 -22.17 -20.92 25.64
C ARG A 626 -20.86 -20.54 26.34
N ILE A 627 -20.22 -19.49 25.84
CA ILE A 627 -19.07 -18.86 26.50
C ILE A 627 -19.58 -17.56 27.11
N GLN A 628 -19.46 -17.45 28.43
CA GLN A 628 -19.70 -16.19 29.15
C GLN A 628 -18.38 -15.46 29.31
N VAL A 629 -18.30 -14.27 28.75
CA VAL A 629 -17.14 -13.38 28.87
C VAL A 629 -17.53 -12.22 29.76
N GLY A 630 -16.71 -11.94 30.77
CA GLY A 630 -16.85 -10.78 31.64
C GLY A 630 -15.63 -9.88 31.55
N LEU A 631 -15.88 -8.59 31.39
CA LEU A 631 -14.85 -7.56 31.57
C LEU A 631 -14.80 -7.14 33.05
N TRP A 632 -13.59 -7.09 33.59
CA TRP A 632 -13.34 -6.64 34.95
C TRP A 632 -12.49 -5.37 34.93
N TYR A 633 -12.87 -4.40 35.77
CA TYR A 633 -12.05 -3.24 36.08
C TYR A 633 -12.05 -2.98 37.59
N HIS A 634 -10.94 -2.43 38.08
CA HIS A 634 -10.82 -1.92 39.45
C HIS A 634 -10.33 -0.47 39.38
N SER A 635 -11.15 0.45 39.90
CA SER A 635 -10.77 1.85 40.12
C SER A 635 -10.41 2.02 41.61
N PRO A 636 -9.24 2.57 41.96
CA PRO A 636 -8.86 2.78 43.36
C PRO A 636 -9.69 3.84 44.10
N ASN A 637 -10.47 4.65 43.38
CA ASN A 637 -11.29 5.71 43.97
C ASN A 637 -12.75 5.21 44.08
N ASP A 638 -13.16 4.81 45.28
CA ASP A 638 -14.52 4.38 45.63
C ASP A 638 -15.56 5.54 45.64
N SER A 639 -15.30 6.66 44.98
CA SER A 639 -16.21 7.80 44.87
C SER A 639 -16.38 8.25 43.43
N LEU A 640 -17.23 7.54 42.68
CA LEU A 640 -17.95 8.14 41.57
C LEU A 640 -19.24 8.71 42.18
N GLU A 641 -19.39 10.03 42.24
CA GLU A 641 -20.66 10.62 42.66
C GLU A 641 -21.67 10.54 41.50
N PRO A 642 -22.99 10.51 41.78
CA PRO A 642 -24.02 10.56 40.74
C PRO A 642 -23.88 11.85 39.92
N GLY A 643 -23.28 11.76 38.71
CA GLY A 643 -23.03 12.90 37.82
C GLY A 643 -21.69 12.89 37.07
N ASP A 644 -20.75 11.99 37.41
CA ASP A 644 -19.50 11.85 36.65
C ASP A 644 -19.75 11.25 35.25
N GLN A 645 -19.11 11.81 34.22
CA GLN A 645 -19.25 11.36 32.83
C GLN A 645 -18.77 9.90 32.68
N THR A 646 -19.58 9.09 32.02
CA THR A 646 -19.40 7.65 31.87
C THR A 646 -18.16 7.32 31.04
N ALA A 647 -17.23 6.53 31.60
CA ALA A 647 -16.20 5.87 30.82
C ALA A 647 -16.86 4.91 29.81
N ILE A 648 -16.72 5.19 28.52
CA ILE A 648 -17.26 4.34 27.45
C ILE A 648 -16.17 3.35 27.03
N LEU A 649 -16.39 2.06 27.27
CA LEU A 649 -15.49 1.01 26.80
C LEU A 649 -15.90 0.56 25.40
N TRP A 650 -15.00 0.66 24.43
CA TRP A 650 -15.23 0.18 23.05
C TRP A 650 -14.51 -1.16 22.82
N ALA A 651 -15.24 -2.12 22.25
CA ALA A 651 -14.68 -3.38 21.75
C ALA A 651 -14.96 -3.46 20.24
N ASP A 652 -13.95 -3.20 19.43
CA ASP A 652 -14.16 -2.95 18.00
C ASP A 652 -14.32 -4.24 17.17
N PHE A 653 -13.65 -5.35 17.55
CA PHE A 653 -13.74 -6.61 16.78
C PHE A 653 -13.53 -7.85 17.65
N ILE A 654 -14.41 -8.84 17.50
CA ILE A 654 -14.20 -10.23 17.96
C ILE A 654 -14.04 -11.09 16.72
N ARG A 655 -12.82 -11.58 16.47
CA ARG A 655 -12.57 -12.52 15.37
C ARG A 655 -12.53 -13.94 15.91
N VAL A 656 -13.50 -14.76 15.49
CA VAL A 656 -13.53 -16.20 15.76
C VAL A 656 -12.95 -16.92 14.53
N THR A 657 -11.89 -17.72 14.70
CA THR A 657 -11.35 -18.55 13.61
C THR A 657 -11.22 -19.99 14.06
N THR A 658 -11.58 -20.93 13.19
CA THR A 658 -11.29 -22.36 13.35
C THR A 658 -10.18 -22.78 12.38
N ALA A 659 -9.27 -23.65 12.81
CA ALA A 659 -8.18 -24.15 11.97
C ALA A 659 -8.59 -25.49 11.31
N PRO A 660 -8.45 -25.68 9.98
CA PRO A 660 -8.80 -26.93 9.33
C PRO A 660 -7.61 -27.89 9.14
N THR A 661 -7.85 -29.18 9.36
CA THR A 661 -7.11 -30.28 8.71
C THR A 661 -7.71 -30.54 7.32
N ILE A 662 -6.87 -30.43 6.28
CA ILE A 662 -7.15 -30.46 4.82
C ILE A 662 -7.75 -31.82 4.32
N PRO A 663 -8.49 -31.93 3.17
CA PRO A 663 -8.79 -30.94 2.11
C PRO A 663 -10.27 -30.78 1.64
N HIS A 664 -10.45 -29.69 0.87
CA HIS A 664 -11.47 -29.32 -0.12
C HIS A 664 -12.72 -28.54 0.33
N HIS A 665 -12.76 -27.28 -0.16
CA HIS A 665 -13.86 -26.32 -0.21
C HIS A 665 -14.44 -25.88 1.15
N TYR A 666 -14.38 -24.58 1.47
CA TYR A 666 -15.54 -23.75 1.84
C TYR A 666 -15.14 -22.31 2.23
N GLN A 667 -16.12 -21.42 2.09
CA GLN A 667 -16.09 -19.95 2.22
C GLN A 667 -15.81 -19.47 3.65
N PRO A 668 -15.13 -18.31 3.82
CA PRO A 668 -15.13 -17.62 5.10
C PRO A 668 -16.53 -17.04 5.38
N TYR A 669 -17.12 -17.38 6.52
CA TYR A 669 -18.27 -16.66 7.05
C TYR A 669 -17.77 -15.34 7.67
N LEU A 670 -18.01 -14.23 6.99
CA LEU A 670 -18.04 -12.92 7.63
C LEU A 670 -19.39 -12.78 8.33
N PHE A 671 -19.37 -12.63 9.65
CA PHE A 671 -20.52 -12.09 10.36
C PHE A 671 -20.58 -10.59 10.06
N ASP A 672 -21.52 -10.18 9.22
CA ASP A 672 -21.99 -8.79 9.21
C ASP A 672 -23.02 -8.64 10.33
N GLY A 673 -22.49 -8.46 11.54
CA GLY A 673 -23.26 -8.09 12.72
C GLY A 673 -22.72 -6.76 13.23
N GLN A 674 -23.11 -5.65 12.60
CA GLN A 674 -23.03 -4.35 13.26
C GLN A 674 -24.02 -4.33 14.44
N GLY A 675 -23.60 -4.89 15.57
CA GLY A 675 -24.27 -4.75 16.85
C GLY A 675 -23.58 -3.67 17.66
N VAL A 676 -24.02 -2.42 17.52
CA VAL A 676 -23.64 -1.35 18.47
C VAL A 676 -24.51 -1.53 19.71
N PHE A 677 -23.90 -1.94 20.83
CA PHE A 677 -24.60 -2.02 22.11
C PHE A 677 -24.39 -0.73 22.89
N PHE A 678 -25.42 0.11 22.97
CA PHE A 678 -25.46 1.21 23.92
C PHE A 678 -26.00 0.70 25.25
N TYR A 679 -25.20 0.78 26.31
CA TYR A 679 -25.71 0.67 27.67
C TYR A 679 -25.61 2.06 28.30
N GLU A 680 -26.75 2.71 28.45
CA GLU A 680 -26.90 3.85 29.33
C GLU A 680 -27.02 3.29 30.76
N LEU A 681 -26.04 3.59 31.61
CA LEU A 681 -26.05 3.17 33.02
C LEU A 681 -27.06 4.05 33.79
N PRO A 682 -27.86 3.50 34.73
CA PRO A 682 -28.52 4.30 35.75
C PRO A 682 -27.53 4.93 36.73
#